data_AF-A0A820T1F4-F1
#
_entry.id   AF-A0A820T1F4-F1
#
_cell.length_a   1.000
_cell.length_b   1.000
_cell.length_c   1.000
_cell.angle_alpha   90.00
_cell.angle_beta   90.00
_cell.angle_gamma   90.00
#
_symmetry.space_group_name_H-M   'P 1'
#
loop_
_entity.id
_entity.type
_entity.pdbx_description
1 polymer ?
#
loop_
_entity_poly.entity_id
_entity_poly.type
_entity_poly.pdbx_seq_one_letter_code
_entity_poly.pdbx_strand_id
1 'polypeptide(L)'
;MIIVSSISDISQILPHIASLPQIDSIFAFNWEKVDREHLVLEHSKLIGIYDELDLLCLSIQEQIDFIYRHLCTFSFCDQNEYLTKDLSKQTADLLWFQLYHDVLFELTHDEKARQEMIDACRSYYRDNIKELEVIDKFENEYRSEEALQWYLRKSFLYKIISKALRTKDFDQLYTFRYFMKDLTECLDQEYQKIVESGTEILFMYRGMKLTSDQIEKFKENESKLVSINGFFTTSSLRSTALNQAMKLSKDTDLIPVLLKIQYHLQHLNNSGIVAGNVHFGESTHEGEQEILFDLNITFRLESVKMEEDMCLIEMSASNKGQLIKEKFIEDSRRQMENLSTRILFGRLMCDMGQWNQSQHFFEHLLNNSNIYNEDLTKIECSLGEVLQWKGEWNEARKYYNRAYDRIMNVKPTRIKDLADIFLNIGKIFYLEGKYEEAHDYYERALIVRQENYFSMQVNKPCAPNCRRRNMLSRIRASFQSVLLSSGGLFHPCSGRLWTRKFRGTSRWSRSKYATNRAEPVDEQSSQTPLQEMCRNLQETGWLQLMETHLDNYVPIAISLHSFGKILFRQAKYDEALIFHKQALTMLEEYYQCPHLDIAVCLGYIGQVLTYKRKYDETLDFCQRAMSIYTKYYPNGHVYIASTLNYIGYVLYLQGKHDEALKTYERVLAILQKYYPSDNVKIAVCLTAIGNVHYEQGKYDKAIEFQKQGLQILQRYHFPGHDDIICTLNNIGYIQKEQGKYDEALDFHRRALALQEKYYPSYYGNIANTLNHIFGVLFCQSKYGEALCYCQRALTMQESYYPSGNASIASSLNNLGNILYQQGKYDEAVDFFRRALAAVEKHSPSDHSSIAFYMNNIGMTLCKQEKYDEAVDYHRRVLEMQEKYCSSCQRDIANTLNYIGNVLIRQKKYDETINFYKRALNVQEKYYPTGHVDIATTLINIGTTFRQQEKFDKAIEYHQKALEIQENYFPSGSVIVANTINRIGHILYDERKYDAVIDYYRRALSIQENFYPDGHIDISYTFSFLGDILYKQKKYEKSLQLYHRALTIQEKYYEFAHMDIAKSLDSIGKVLYSRGKYDEAIDFYQRSLTIREKYQPFGYAGIATVLSNIGKALHWQRKYDEALDFNQRALTAREKFDAT
;
A
#
# COMPACT_ATOMS: atom_id res chain seq x y z
N MET A 1 22.03 10.90 33.13
CA MET A 1 22.63 11.58 34.30
C MET A 1 21.86 12.86 34.55
N ILE A 2 21.34 13.08 35.77
CA ILE A 2 20.64 14.32 36.15
C ILE A 2 21.32 14.91 37.40
N ILE A 3 21.56 16.22 37.39
CA ILE A 3 22.02 17.02 38.53
C ILE A 3 20.83 17.85 39.01
N VAL A 4 20.40 17.67 40.26
CA VAL A 4 19.31 18.45 40.87
C VAL A 4 19.91 19.40 41.90
N SER A 5 19.51 20.67 41.85
CA SER A 5 19.96 21.74 42.75
C SER A 5 18.78 22.31 43.55
N SER A 6 19.01 22.48 44.86
CA SER A 6 18.09 22.83 45.98
C SER A 6 17.37 21.65 46.67
N ILE A 7 17.47 21.56 48.01
CA ILE A 7 16.97 20.39 48.77
C ILE A 7 15.45 20.35 48.94
N SER A 8 14.74 21.47 48.82
CA SER A 8 13.29 21.52 49.07
C SER A 8 12.52 20.58 48.14
N ASP A 9 13.06 20.33 46.96
CA ASP A 9 12.36 19.60 45.90
C ASP A 9 12.85 18.15 45.76
N ILE A 10 14.02 17.79 46.32
CA ILE A 10 14.62 16.45 46.17
C ILE A 10 13.68 15.36 46.72
N SER A 11 13.11 15.53 47.92
CA SER A 11 12.21 14.50 48.49
C SER A 11 10.89 14.34 47.74
N GLN A 12 10.46 15.34 46.95
CA GLN A 12 9.24 15.27 46.13
C GLN A 12 9.53 14.71 44.73
N ILE A 13 10.67 15.08 44.16
CA ILE A 13 11.05 14.75 42.78
C ILE A 13 11.72 13.38 42.68
N LEU A 14 12.53 13.00 43.66
CA LEU A 14 13.35 11.78 43.63
C LEU A 14 12.53 10.49 43.41
N PRO A 15 11.33 10.29 44.03
CA PRO A 15 10.50 9.11 43.75
C PRO A 15 9.99 9.04 42.30
N HIS A 16 9.81 10.18 41.62
CA HIS A 16 9.32 10.25 40.25
C HIS A 16 10.46 10.14 39.22
N ILE A 17 11.67 10.58 39.57
CA ILE A 17 12.85 10.50 38.70
C ILE A 17 13.54 9.14 38.86
N ALA A 18 13.66 8.61 40.07
CA ALA A 18 14.31 7.31 40.32
C ALA A 18 13.55 6.15 39.65
N SER A 19 12.24 6.28 39.43
CA SER A 19 11.45 5.26 38.72
C SER A 19 11.60 5.29 37.20
N LEU A 20 12.25 6.32 36.60
CA LEU A 20 12.43 6.40 35.15
C LEU A 20 13.52 5.43 34.67
N PRO A 21 13.24 4.54 33.71
CA PRO A 21 14.20 3.56 33.20
C PRO A 21 15.34 4.17 32.36
N GLN A 22 15.21 5.43 31.93
CA GLN A 22 16.22 6.15 31.12
C GLN A 22 17.32 6.81 31.98
N ILE A 23 17.21 6.70 33.30
CA ILE A 23 18.09 7.36 34.26
C ILE A 23 18.79 6.28 35.09
N ASP A 24 20.11 6.18 34.91
CA ASP A 24 20.96 5.17 35.57
C ASP A 24 21.68 5.70 36.82
N SER A 25 21.86 7.03 36.94
CA SER A 25 22.59 7.64 38.05
C SER A 25 22.11 9.06 38.31
N ILE A 26 21.82 9.35 39.57
CA ILE A 26 21.37 10.64 40.10
C ILE A 26 22.43 11.15 41.07
N PHE A 27 22.85 12.40 40.90
CA PHE A 27 23.75 13.10 41.82
C PHE A 27 23.02 14.31 42.37
N ALA A 28 22.98 14.43 43.69
CA ALA A 28 22.37 15.57 44.36
C ALA A 28 23.47 16.49 44.88
N PHE A 29 23.35 17.80 44.62
CA PHE A 29 24.30 18.79 45.11
C PHE A 29 23.60 19.82 45.98
N ASN A 30 24.19 20.11 47.14
CA ASN A 30 23.62 21.02 48.12
C ASN A 30 24.68 21.79 48.91
N TRP A 31 24.61 23.12 48.88
CA TRP A 31 25.56 24.01 49.55
C TRP A 31 25.50 23.99 51.09
N GLU A 32 24.42 23.48 51.71
CA GLU A 32 24.30 23.36 53.16
C GLU A 32 24.51 21.91 53.64
N LYS A 33 25.27 21.71 54.71
CA LYS A 33 25.55 20.37 55.24
C LYS A 33 24.31 19.78 55.90
N VAL A 34 23.66 18.81 55.26
CA VAL A 34 22.46 18.13 55.79
C VAL A 34 22.68 16.61 55.76
N ASP A 35 22.64 16.01 56.95
CA ASP A 35 22.80 14.56 57.14
C ASP A 35 21.49 13.82 56.78
N ARG A 36 21.39 13.33 55.54
CA ARG A 36 20.29 12.47 55.07
C ARG A 36 20.79 11.24 54.32
N GLU A 37 21.76 10.54 54.90
CA GLU A 37 22.28 9.27 54.37
C GLU A 37 21.18 8.21 54.14
N HIS A 38 20.05 8.29 54.85
CA HIS A 38 18.91 7.39 54.67
C HIS A 38 18.27 7.47 53.27
N LEU A 39 18.23 8.64 52.61
CA LEU A 39 17.65 8.78 51.27
C LEU A 39 18.50 8.07 50.19
N VAL A 40 19.80 7.98 50.43
CA VAL A 40 20.75 7.25 49.58
C VAL A 40 20.54 5.74 49.73
N LEU A 41 20.04 5.27 50.87
CA LEU A 41 19.69 3.87 51.12
C LEU A 41 18.30 3.52 50.57
N GLU A 42 17.35 4.46 50.54
CA GLU A 42 15.98 4.26 50.03
C GLU A 42 15.89 4.27 48.49
N HIS A 43 16.78 4.97 47.80
CA HIS A 43 16.77 5.09 46.34
C HIS A 43 18.08 4.62 45.70
N SER A 44 18.08 3.40 45.16
CA SER A 44 19.23 2.71 44.55
C SER A 44 19.99 3.53 43.48
N LYS A 45 19.28 4.40 42.74
CA LYS A 45 19.85 5.25 41.68
C LYS A 45 20.47 6.56 42.17
N LEU A 46 20.31 6.93 43.44
CA LEU A 46 20.95 8.09 44.04
C LEU A 46 22.37 7.71 44.50
N ILE A 47 23.39 8.21 43.77
CA ILE A 47 24.79 7.86 44.02
C ILE A 47 25.28 8.51 45.32
N GLY A 48 24.97 9.79 45.52
CA GLY A 48 25.32 10.53 46.71
C GLY A 48 24.73 11.94 46.73
N ILE A 49 24.77 12.55 47.91
CA ILE A 49 24.44 13.96 48.16
C ILE A 49 25.76 14.64 48.52
N TYR A 50 26.14 15.65 47.74
CA TYR A 50 27.46 16.30 47.85
C TYR A 50 27.28 17.75 48.30
N ASP A 51 28.12 18.17 49.24
CA ASP A 51 28.23 19.54 49.74
C ASP A 51 29.41 20.33 49.15
N GLU A 52 30.37 19.63 48.55
CA GLU A 52 31.49 20.21 47.82
C GLU A 52 31.47 19.84 46.33
N LEU A 53 31.72 20.82 45.47
CA LEU A 53 31.77 20.64 44.01
C LEU A 53 32.88 19.68 43.58
N ASP A 54 34.04 19.70 44.26
CA ASP A 54 35.17 18.83 43.91
C ASP A 54 34.84 17.35 44.20
N LEU A 55 34.20 17.06 45.33
CA LEU A 55 33.74 15.70 45.68
C LEU A 55 32.63 15.22 44.74
N LEU A 56 31.71 16.10 44.34
CA LEU A 56 30.71 15.82 43.33
C LEU A 56 31.37 15.45 42.00
N CYS A 57 32.30 16.28 41.51
CA CYS A 57 33.01 16.05 40.26
C CYS A 57 33.81 14.76 40.28
N LEU A 58 34.51 14.45 41.39
CA LEU A 58 35.22 13.18 41.57
C LEU A 58 34.26 11.99 41.50
N SER A 59 33.14 12.03 42.22
CA SER A 59 32.17 10.95 42.20
C SER A 59 31.51 10.76 40.83
N ILE A 60 31.25 11.84 40.10
CA ILE A 60 30.77 11.80 38.72
C ILE A 60 31.79 11.12 37.83
N GLN A 61 33.07 11.49 37.93
CA GLN A 61 34.16 10.88 37.15
C GLN A 61 34.30 9.39 37.48
N GLU A 62 34.26 9.02 38.76
CA GLU A 62 34.30 7.62 39.19
C GLU A 62 33.11 6.81 38.64
N GLN A 63 31.92 7.39 38.62
CA GLN A 63 30.72 6.72 38.11
C GLN A 63 30.72 6.64 36.58
N ILE A 64 31.20 7.66 35.88
CA ILE A 64 31.39 7.65 34.42
C ILE A 64 32.43 6.58 34.06
N ASP A 65 33.56 6.51 34.77
CA ASP A 65 34.57 5.48 34.60
C ASP A 65 34.03 4.08 34.93
N PHE A 66 33.20 3.96 35.98
CA PHE A 66 32.51 2.72 36.32
C PHE A 66 31.59 2.28 35.18
N ILE A 67 30.70 3.15 34.70
CA ILE A 67 29.78 2.87 33.60
C ILE A 67 30.57 2.48 32.35
N TYR A 68 31.61 3.23 31.98
CA TYR A 68 32.41 2.91 30.80
C TYR A 68 33.13 1.56 30.86
N ARG A 69 33.53 1.09 32.05
CA ARG A 69 34.13 -0.24 32.25
C ARG A 69 33.14 -1.40 32.20
N HIS A 70 31.85 -1.16 32.46
CA HIS A 70 30.81 -2.18 32.53
C HIS A 70 29.94 -2.25 31.26
N LEU A 71 30.03 -1.28 30.35
CA LEU A 71 29.20 -1.18 29.14
C LEU A 71 29.75 -2.01 27.95
N CYS A 72 30.05 -3.29 28.17
CA CYS A 72 30.37 -4.24 27.10
C CYS A 72 29.09 -4.65 26.36
N THR A 73 29.05 -4.49 25.04
CA THR A 73 27.93 -4.95 24.21
C THR A 73 28.29 -6.26 23.51
N PHE A 74 27.45 -7.27 23.68
CA PHE A 74 27.60 -8.60 23.12
C PHE A 74 26.65 -8.83 21.95
N SER A 75 27.14 -9.44 20.88
CA SER A 75 26.36 -9.87 19.72
C SER A 75 26.39 -11.40 19.66
N PHE A 76 25.23 -12.04 19.63
CA PHE A 76 25.09 -13.50 19.58
C PHE A 76 24.81 -13.96 18.16
N CYS A 77 25.51 -14.98 17.67
CA CYS A 77 25.37 -15.48 16.30
C CYS A 77 25.17 -16.99 16.31
N ASP A 78 24.12 -17.47 15.63
CA ASP A 78 23.92 -18.90 15.42
C ASP A 78 24.94 -19.42 14.40
N GLN A 79 25.60 -20.52 14.73
CA GLN A 79 26.57 -21.17 13.85
C GLN A 79 25.93 -21.75 12.60
N ASN A 80 24.60 -21.87 12.49
CA ASN A 80 23.94 -22.40 11.29
C ASN A 80 23.28 -21.32 10.42
N GLU A 81 23.17 -20.08 10.90
CA GLU A 81 22.52 -18.97 10.18
C GLU A 81 23.29 -18.53 8.92
N TYR A 82 24.60 -18.78 8.84
CA TYR A 82 25.42 -18.43 7.67
C TYR A 82 25.14 -19.28 6.40
N LEU A 83 24.27 -20.29 6.50
CA LEU A 83 23.78 -21.06 5.35
C LEU A 83 22.61 -20.34 4.63
N THR A 84 22.03 -19.32 5.25
CA THR A 84 20.97 -18.50 4.67
C THR A 84 21.53 -17.16 4.19
N LYS A 85 21.10 -16.69 3.01
CA LYS A 85 21.57 -15.42 2.40
C LYS A 85 21.16 -14.17 3.19
N ASP A 86 20.18 -14.28 4.09
CA ASP A 86 19.76 -13.16 4.94
C ASP A 86 20.59 -13.15 6.22
N LEU A 87 21.46 -12.16 6.33
CA LEU A 87 22.21 -11.89 7.54
C LEU A 87 21.23 -11.43 8.63
N SER A 88 21.12 -12.18 9.73
CA SER A 88 20.48 -11.65 10.93
C SER A 88 21.24 -10.38 11.37
N LYS A 89 20.54 -9.41 11.97
CA LYS A 89 21.18 -8.17 12.47
C LYS A 89 22.43 -8.46 13.31
N GLN A 90 22.40 -9.56 14.06
CA GLN A 90 23.51 -9.98 14.92
C GLN A 90 24.69 -10.58 14.14
N THR A 91 24.42 -11.32 13.05
CA THR A 91 25.48 -11.81 12.14
C THR A 91 26.12 -10.65 11.37
N ALA A 92 25.31 -9.68 10.93
CA ALA A 92 25.82 -8.46 10.30
C ALA A 92 26.70 -7.65 11.26
N ASP A 93 26.32 -7.57 12.55
CA ASP A 93 27.12 -6.92 13.58
C ASP A 93 28.49 -7.60 13.78
N LEU A 94 28.54 -8.94 13.81
CA LEU A 94 29.79 -9.71 13.83
C LEU A 94 30.65 -9.40 12.59
N LEU A 95 30.06 -9.51 11.39
CA LEU A 95 30.76 -9.26 10.13
C LEU A 95 31.28 -7.83 10.02
N TRP A 96 30.58 -6.87 10.63
CA TRP A 96 30.96 -5.46 10.62
C TRP A 96 32.35 -5.27 11.23
N PHE A 97 32.61 -5.80 12.44
CA PHE A 97 33.92 -5.67 13.09
C PHE A 97 35.00 -6.47 12.36
N GLN A 98 34.64 -7.66 11.90
CA GLN A 98 35.54 -8.57 11.19
C GLN A 98 36.04 -7.99 9.85
N LEU A 99 35.14 -7.35 9.09
CA LEU A 99 35.49 -6.68 7.83
C LEU A 99 36.14 -5.32 8.08
N TYR A 100 35.72 -4.58 9.12
CA TYR A 100 36.34 -3.31 9.48
C TYR A 100 37.83 -3.50 9.82
N HIS A 101 38.16 -4.55 10.57
CA HIS A 101 39.54 -4.92 10.84
C HIS A 101 40.36 -5.10 9.56
N ASP A 102 39.86 -5.86 8.58
CA ASP A 102 40.58 -6.04 7.31
C ASP A 102 40.70 -4.73 6.51
N VAL A 103 39.65 -3.89 6.57
CA VAL A 103 39.65 -2.57 5.93
C VAL A 103 40.64 -1.60 6.57
N LEU A 104 40.91 -1.68 7.88
CA LEU A 104 41.91 -0.82 8.55
C LEU A 104 43.29 -0.90 7.88
N PHE A 105 43.75 -2.10 7.52
CA PHE A 105 45.03 -2.31 6.84
C PHE A 105 45.06 -1.72 5.43
N GLU A 106 43.88 -1.57 4.83
CA GLU A 106 43.65 -1.05 3.49
C GLU A 106 43.48 0.49 3.45
N LEU A 107 43.22 1.14 4.59
CA LEU A 107 43.10 2.59 4.73
C LEU A 107 44.47 3.29 4.74
N THR A 108 44.45 4.62 4.50
CA THR A 108 45.67 5.44 4.51
C THR A 108 46.24 5.57 5.93
N HIS A 109 47.53 5.29 6.04
CA HIS A 109 48.32 5.45 7.26
C HIS A 109 49.47 6.42 6.95
N ASP A 110 49.14 7.70 6.89
CA ASP A 110 50.05 8.80 6.55
C ASP A 110 50.01 9.91 7.62
N GLU A 111 50.95 10.84 7.54
CA GLU A 111 51.03 11.95 8.52
C GLU A 111 49.76 12.83 8.52
N LYS A 112 49.05 12.87 7.39
CA LYS A 112 47.76 13.54 7.30
C LYS A 112 46.71 12.86 8.20
N ALA A 113 46.62 11.53 8.18
CA ALA A 113 45.75 10.78 9.09
C ALA A 113 46.11 11.02 10.57
N ARG A 114 47.43 11.09 10.88
CA ARG A 114 47.92 11.41 12.23
C ARG A 114 47.47 12.80 12.68
N GLN A 115 47.59 13.82 11.82
CA GLN A 115 47.16 15.18 12.15
C GLN A 115 45.64 15.30 12.29
N GLU A 116 44.87 14.69 11.38
CA GLU A 116 43.39 14.66 11.46
C GLU A 116 42.90 14.12 12.81
N MET A 117 43.55 13.06 13.31
CA MET A 117 43.26 12.48 14.63
C MET A 117 43.56 13.47 15.77
N ILE A 118 44.72 14.12 15.76
CA ILE A 118 45.15 15.04 16.82
C ILE A 118 44.24 16.27 16.86
N ASP A 119 43.91 16.83 15.70
CA ASP A 119 43.01 17.98 15.59
C ASP A 119 41.60 17.64 16.09
N ALA A 120 41.10 16.43 15.80
CA ALA A 120 39.84 15.94 16.33
C ALA A 120 39.87 15.80 17.86
N CYS A 121 40.97 15.31 18.44
CA CYS A 121 41.14 15.23 19.90
C CYS A 121 41.12 16.62 20.54
N ARG A 122 41.86 17.58 19.97
CA ARG A 122 41.87 18.99 20.43
C ARG A 122 40.49 19.64 20.35
N SER A 123 39.74 19.36 19.28
CA SER A 123 38.37 19.84 19.16
C SER A 123 37.43 19.22 20.19
N TYR A 124 37.60 17.92 20.50
CA TYR A 124 36.76 17.22 21.47
C TYR A 124 37.01 17.71 22.91
N TYR A 125 38.27 18.02 23.25
CA TYR A 125 38.68 18.48 24.59
C TYR A 125 39.01 19.97 24.66
N ARG A 126 38.43 20.80 23.78
CA ARG A 126 38.74 22.23 23.66
C ARG A 126 38.75 22.99 24.99
N ASP A 127 37.87 22.62 25.92
CA ASP A 127 37.71 23.30 27.21
C ASP A 127 38.35 22.54 28.41
N ASN A 128 39.08 21.44 28.16
CA ASN A 128 39.71 20.63 29.20
C ASN A 128 41.25 20.73 29.15
N ILE A 129 41.80 21.67 29.92
CA ILE A 129 43.23 21.99 29.97
C ILE A 129 44.09 20.76 30.27
N LYS A 130 43.66 19.90 31.20
CA LYS A 130 44.43 18.70 31.60
C LYS A 130 44.52 17.68 30.47
N GLU A 131 43.44 17.44 29.73
CA GLU A 131 43.46 16.52 28.59
C GLU A 131 44.21 17.13 27.40
N LEU A 132 44.17 18.45 27.22
CA LEU A 132 44.97 19.14 26.19
C LEU A 132 46.48 19.01 26.44
N GLU A 133 46.95 19.10 27.68
CA GLU A 133 48.36 18.84 28.03
C GLU A 133 48.77 17.38 27.71
N VAL A 134 47.87 16.42 27.93
CA VAL A 134 48.10 15.00 27.59
C VAL A 134 48.11 14.80 26.07
N ILE A 135 47.28 15.52 25.32
CA ILE A 135 47.27 15.51 23.85
C ILE A 135 48.57 16.13 23.29
N ASP A 136 49.05 17.23 23.87
CA ASP A 136 50.32 17.85 23.46
C ASP A 136 51.51 16.91 23.75
N LYS A 137 51.49 16.20 24.87
CA LYS A 137 52.47 15.15 25.15
C LYS A 137 52.39 14.02 24.13
N PHE A 138 51.19 13.57 23.79
CA PHE A 138 50.97 12.54 22.78
C PHE A 138 51.48 12.97 21.39
N GLU A 139 51.18 14.20 20.94
CA GLU A 139 51.64 14.71 19.63
C GLU A 139 53.17 14.76 19.52
N ASN A 140 53.88 15.05 20.63
CA ASN A 140 55.34 15.17 20.63
C ASN A 140 56.08 13.84 20.86
N GLU A 141 55.52 12.95 21.67
CA GLU A 141 56.25 11.75 22.15
C GLU A 141 55.76 10.44 21.53
N TYR A 142 54.57 10.39 20.93
CA TYR A 142 53.96 9.13 20.46
C TYR A 142 54.78 8.42 19.37
N ARG A 143 54.96 7.11 19.55
CA ARG A 143 55.54 6.17 18.57
C ARG A 143 54.57 5.01 18.35
N SER A 144 54.47 4.51 17.11
CA SER A 144 53.57 3.40 16.76
C SER A 144 53.73 2.16 17.66
N GLU A 145 54.97 1.81 18.04
CA GLU A 145 55.28 0.67 18.94
C GLU A 145 54.68 0.82 20.37
N GLU A 146 54.31 2.04 20.77
CA GLU A 146 53.75 2.33 22.09
C GLU A 146 52.21 2.40 22.08
N ALA A 147 51.55 2.14 20.94
CA ALA A 147 50.10 2.25 20.79
C ALA A 147 49.32 1.49 21.87
N LEU A 148 49.74 0.26 22.17
CA LEU A 148 49.13 -0.57 23.21
C LEU A 148 49.23 0.08 24.60
N GLN A 149 50.37 0.68 24.93
CA GLN A 149 50.54 1.37 26.22
C GLN A 149 49.66 2.61 26.31
N TRP A 150 49.56 3.38 25.21
CA TRP A 150 48.73 4.60 25.16
C TRP A 150 47.23 4.29 25.21
N TYR A 151 46.79 3.18 24.62
CA TYR A 151 45.41 2.73 24.70
C TYR A 151 45.04 2.24 26.09
N LEU A 152 45.95 1.51 26.75
CA LEU A 152 45.70 0.99 28.09
C LEU A 152 45.76 2.10 29.14
N ARG A 153 46.72 3.05 29.04
CA ARG A 153 46.76 4.28 29.87
C ARG A 153 45.36 4.90 29.81
N LYS A 154 44.74 5.16 30.98
CA LYS A 154 43.40 5.76 31.12
C LYS A 154 43.34 7.17 30.51
N SER A 155 43.45 7.24 29.20
CA SER A 155 43.69 8.44 28.40
C SER A 155 42.46 8.76 27.57
N PHE A 156 42.49 9.91 26.92
CA PHE A 156 41.47 10.33 25.97
C PHE A 156 41.22 9.32 24.83
N LEU A 157 42.25 8.56 24.40
CA LEU A 157 42.18 7.59 23.30
C LEU A 157 41.27 6.41 23.63
N TYR A 158 41.44 5.81 24.82
CA TYR A 158 40.58 4.72 25.28
C TYR A 158 39.10 5.14 25.27
N LYS A 159 38.80 6.34 25.78
CA LYS A 159 37.43 6.85 25.89
C LYS A 159 36.78 7.08 24.53
N ILE A 160 37.49 7.74 23.60
CA ILE A 160 36.95 8.06 22.27
C ILE A 160 36.80 6.79 21.43
N ILE A 161 37.85 5.96 21.35
CA ILE A 161 37.85 4.75 20.52
C ILE A 161 36.82 3.74 21.04
N SER A 162 36.77 3.49 22.35
CA SER A 162 35.77 2.57 22.93
C SER A 162 34.34 3.08 22.73
N LYS A 163 34.13 4.40 22.74
CA LYS A 163 32.82 4.98 22.40
C LYS A 163 32.50 4.75 20.93
N ALA A 164 33.42 5.08 20.02
CA ALA A 164 33.23 4.96 18.59
C ALA A 164 32.98 3.51 18.13
N LEU A 165 33.70 2.53 18.68
CA LEU A 165 33.49 1.10 18.41
C LEU A 165 32.10 0.63 18.88
N ARG A 166 31.66 1.06 20.07
CA ARG A 166 30.33 0.70 20.60
C ARG A 166 29.19 1.29 19.79
N THR A 167 29.33 2.55 19.37
CA THR A 167 28.30 3.22 18.55
C THR A 167 28.41 2.92 17.07
N LYS A 168 29.44 2.15 16.65
CA LYS A 168 29.82 1.95 15.25
C LYS A 168 29.89 3.27 14.50
N ASP A 169 30.48 4.29 15.13
CA ASP A 169 30.65 5.60 14.52
C ASP A 169 31.84 5.55 13.58
N PHE A 170 31.58 5.22 12.32
CA PHE A 170 32.62 5.05 11.32
C PHE A 170 33.45 6.33 11.11
N ASP A 171 32.86 7.52 11.19
CA ASP A 171 33.58 8.78 10.92
C ASP A 171 34.64 9.03 12.00
N GLN A 172 34.29 8.76 13.26
CA GLN A 172 35.28 8.76 14.35
C GLN A 172 36.32 7.66 14.14
N LEU A 173 35.90 6.43 13.84
CA LEU A 173 36.83 5.32 13.63
C LEU A 173 37.82 5.56 12.46
N TYR A 174 37.35 6.18 11.38
CA TYR A 174 38.17 6.61 10.25
C TYR A 174 39.14 7.73 10.65
N THR A 175 38.70 8.69 11.46
CA THR A 175 39.57 9.77 11.98
C THR A 175 40.72 9.19 12.82
N PHE A 176 40.44 8.16 13.62
CA PHE A 176 41.43 7.47 14.46
C PHE A 176 42.12 6.28 13.76
N ARG A 177 41.98 6.13 12.44
CA ARG A 177 42.53 5.00 11.66
C ARG A 177 44.04 4.82 11.83
N TYR A 178 44.78 5.92 12.02
CA TYR A 178 46.22 5.89 12.20
C TYR A 178 46.59 5.09 13.46
N PHE A 179 46.08 5.51 14.61
CA PHE A 179 46.31 4.86 15.90
C PHE A 179 45.70 3.47 15.98
N MET A 180 44.50 3.26 15.40
CA MET A 180 43.85 1.95 15.37
C MET A 180 44.70 0.91 14.64
N LYS A 181 45.32 1.29 13.52
CA LYS A 181 46.22 0.41 12.77
C LYS A 181 47.47 0.08 13.58
N ASP A 182 48.12 1.09 14.18
CA ASP A 182 49.28 0.87 15.06
C ASP A 182 48.94 -0.07 16.23
N LEU A 183 47.76 0.10 16.83
CA LEU A 183 47.30 -0.71 17.95
C LEU A 183 47.10 -2.17 17.55
N THR A 184 46.43 -2.43 16.42
CA THR A 184 46.24 -3.79 15.91
C THR A 184 47.58 -4.43 15.50
N GLU A 185 48.49 -3.69 14.86
CA GLU A 185 49.84 -4.20 14.53
C GLU A 185 50.66 -4.52 15.80
N CYS A 186 50.56 -3.70 16.85
CA CYS A 186 51.19 -4.00 18.15
C CYS A 186 50.62 -5.27 18.78
N LEU A 187 49.30 -5.46 18.72
CA LEU A 187 48.66 -6.68 19.24
C LEU A 187 49.13 -7.93 18.50
N ASP A 188 49.28 -7.85 17.16
CA ASP A 188 49.82 -8.93 16.35
C ASP A 188 51.28 -9.26 16.68
N GLN A 189 52.11 -8.25 16.97
CA GLN A 189 53.51 -8.47 17.36
C GLN A 189 53.62 -9.15 18.73
N GLU A 190 52.81 -8.74 19.69
CA GLU A 190 52.77 -9.41 20.99
C GLU A 190 52.24 -10.85 20.83
N TYR A 191 51.31 -11.12 19.90
CA TYR A 191 50.82 -12.46 19.58
C TYR A 191 51.94 -13.45 19.32
N GLN A 192 52.83 -13.06 18.41
CA GLN A 192 53.96 -13.89 18.03
C GLN A 192 54.86 -14.21 19.22
N LYS A 193 55.09 -13.26 20.13
CA LYS A 193 55.91 -13.48 21.34
C LYS A 193 55.32 -14.53 22.28
N ILE A 194 53.99 -14.59 22.44
CA ILE A 194 53.35 -15.61 23.31
C ILE A 194 53.35 -16.99 22.66
N VAL A 195 53.13 -17.07 21.34
CA VAL A 195 53.22 -18.34 20.61
C VAL A 195 54.63 -18.94 20.73
N GLU A 196 55.67 -18.09 20.63
CA GLU A 196 57.07 -18.50 20.82
C GLU A 196 57.39 -18.99 22.26
N SER A 197 56.61 -18.58 23.27
CA SER A 197 56.81 -18.98 24.67
C SER A 197 56.37 -20.42 25.00
N GLY A 198 55.68 -21.12 24.09
CA GLY A 198 55.31 -22.53 24.24
C GLY A 198 54.11 -22.82 25.14
N THR A 199 53.30 -21.81 25.49
CA THR A 199 52.07 -21.99 26.28
C THR A 199 50.96 -22.66 25.44
N GLU A 200 50.27 -23.69 25.95
CA GLU A 200 49.22 -24.39 25.17
C GLU A 200 47.80 -23.87 25.44
N ILE A 201 47.47 -23.54 26.70
CA ILE A 201 46.14 -23.11 27.13
C ILE A 201 46.26 -21.92 28.08
N LEU A 202 45.50 -20.86 27.82
CA LEU A 202 45.37 -19.69 28.68
C LEU A 202 43.95 -19.62 29.27
N PHE A 203 43.88 -19.38 30.58
CA PHE A 203 42.64 -19.05 31.27
C PHE A 203 42.62 -17.55 31.58
N MET A 204 41.54 -16.89 31.20
CA MET A 204 41.34 -15.47 31.41
C MET A 204 40.00 -15.22 32.09
N TYR A 205 39.98 -14.19 32.92
CA TYR A 205 38.83 -13.86 33.75
C TYR A 205 38.45 -12.39 33.56
N ARG A 206 37.15 -12.13 33.48
CA ARG A 206 36.61 -10.77 33.53
C ARG A 206 35.44 -10.70 34.48
N GLY A 207 35.54 -9.82 35.47
CA GLY A 207 34.42 -9.45 36.30
C GLY A 207 33.60 -8.34 35.67
N MET A 208 32.30 -8.50 35.66
CA MET A 208 31.35 -7.45 35.25
C MET A 208 30.02 -7.64 35.98
N LYS A 209 29.04 -6.79 35.65
CA LYS A 209 27.67 -6.91 36.14
C LYS A 209 26.73 -6.86 34.96
N LEU A 210 25.75 -7.75 34.95
CA LEU A 210 24.74 -7.86 33.90
C LEU A 210 23.35 -7.79 34.53
N THR A 211 22.40 -7.24 33.78
CA THR A 211 20.97 -7.29 34.14
C THR A 211 20.42 -8.71 34.00
N SER A 212 19.32 -9.00 34.70
CA SER A 212 18.60 -10.27 34.56
C SER A 212 18.25 -10.59 33.10
N ASP A 213 17.78 -9.60 32.33
CA ASP A 213 17.46 -9.73 30.89
C ASP A 213 18.70 -10.08 30.05
N GLN A 214 19.85 -9.51 30.36
CA GLN A 214 21.10 -9.83 29.67
C GLN A 214 21.54 -11.26 29.96
N ILE A 215 21.43 -11.71 31.21
CA ILE A 215 21.76 -13.08 31.61
C ILE A 215 20.80 -14.08 30.94
N GLU A 216 19.51 -13.75 30.84
CA GLU A 216 18.55 -14.56 30.11
C GLU A 216 18.93 -14.70 28.63
N LYS A 217 19.36 -13.60 27.98
CA LYS A 217 19.91 -13.67 26.61
C LYS A 217 21.14 -14.57 26.49
N PHE A 218 22.04 -14.58 27.48
CA PHE A 218 23.15 -15.53 27.50
C PHE A 218 22.62 -16.97 27.60
N LYS A 219 21.65 -17.25 28.48
CA LYS A 219 21.03 -18.59 28.61
C LYS A 219 20.35 -19.06 27.33
N GLU A 220 19.60 -18.19 26.66
CA GLU A 220 18.92 -18.50 25.38
C GLU A 220 19.89 -18.82 24.22
N ASN A 221 21.15 -18.40 24.35
CA ASN A 221 22.17 -18.52 23.31
C ASN A 221 23.33 -19.43 23.72
N GLU A 222 23.12 -20.33 24.70
CA GLU A 222 24.08 -21.39 25.01
C GLU A 222 24.47 -22.20 23.75
N SER A 223 25.73 -22.60 23.67
CA SER A 223 26.37 -23.24 22.50
C SER A 223 26.55 -22.38 21.24
N LYS A 224 26.03 -21.14 21.20
CA LYS A 224 26.20 -20.21 20.05
C LYS A 224 27.49 -19.39 20.15
N LEU A 225 27.78 -18.64 19.08
CA LEU A 225 28.92 -17.72 19.05
C LEU A 225 28.54 -16.37 19.68
N VAL A 226 29.52 -15.74 20.32
CA VAL A 226 29.45 -14.43 20.96
C VAL A 226 30.59 -13.59 20.40
N SER A 227 30.25 -12.42 19.87
CA SER A 227 31.18 -11.39 19.46
C SER A 227 31.09 -10.21 20.41
N ILE A 228 32.22 -9.57 20.67
CA ILE A 228 32.30 -8.36 21.47
C ILE A 228 32.52 -7.20 20.51
N ASN A 229 31.67 -6.18 20.63
CA ASN A 229 31.65 -5.05 19.71
C ASN A 229 32.74 -4.01 20.06
N GLY A 230 34.01 -4.43 20.02
CA GLY A 230 35.17 -3.60 20.35
C GLY A 230 36.29 -4.39 21.03
N PHE A 231 37.38 -3.71 21.36
CA PHE A 231 38.47 -4.33 22.12
C PHE A 231 38.01 -4.78 23.50
N PHE A 232 38.45 -5.95 23.93
CA PHE A 232 37.97 -6.56 25.17
C PHE A 232 39.10 -6.84 26.15
N THR A 233 39.06 -6.20 27.32
CA THR A 233 40.08 -6.32 28.37
C THR A 233 39.72 -7.41 29.37
N THR A 234 40.67 -8.30 29.69
CA THR A 234 40.53 -9.37 30.68
C THR A 234 41.76 -9.46 31.58
N SER A 235 41.70 -10.25 32.64
CA SER A 235 42.82 -10.47 33.57
C SER A 235 43.23 -11.94 33.59
N SER A 236 44.51 -12.22 33.78
CA SER A 236 45.01 -13.58 34.05
C SER A 236 44.67 -14.07 35.47
N LEU A 237 44.35 -13.15 36.39
CA LEU A 237 44.08 -13.46 37.80
C LEU A 237 42.59 -13.51 38.10
N ARG A 238 42.09 -14.70 38.51
CA ARG A 238 40.69 -14.90 38.91
C ARG A 238 40.28 -14.00 40.09
N SER A 239 41.15 -13.82 41.08
CA SER A 239 40.87 -13.02 42.28
C SER A 239 40.60 -11.55 41.95
N THR A 240 41.39 -10.96 41.06
CA THR A 240 41.18 -9.60 40.57
C THR A 240 39.83 -9.45 39.87
N ALA A 241 39.52 -10.34 38.92
CA ALA A 241 38.26 -10.31 38.20
C ALA A 241 37.06 -10.50 39.14
N LEU A 242 37.18 -11.36 40.15
CA LEU A 242 36.12 -11.56 41.14
C LEU A 242 35.92 -10.31 42.02
N ASN A 243 37.01 -9.66 42.46
CA ASN A 243 36.93 -8.40 43.18
C ASN A 243 36.27 -7.28 42.34
N GLN A 244 36.52 -7.27 41.02
CA GLN A 244 35.86 -6.35 40.09
C GLN A 244 34.35 -6.60 39.99
N ALA A 245 33.93 -7.87 39.85
CA ALA A 245 32.51 -8.23 39.78
C ALA A 245 31.76 -7.93 41.08
N MET A 246 32.40 -8.21 42.22
CA MET A 246 31.81 -8.12 43.58
C MET A 246 31.90 -6.74 44.22
N LYS A 247 32.50 -5.74 43.54
CA LYS A 247 32.47 -4.34 44.00
C LYS A 247 31.00 -3.93 44.22
N LEU A 248 30.64 -3.24 45.31
CA LEU A 248 29.23 -2.90 45.60
C LEU A 248 28.58 -2.12 44.42
N SER A 249 27.45 -2.61 43.90
CA SER A 249 26.50 -1.82 43.10
C SER A 249 25.31 -1.49 44.00
N LYS A 250 24.81 -0.25 43.95
CA LYS A 250 23.55 0.12 44.61
C LYS A 250 22.32 -0.30 43.81
N ASP A 251 22.50 -0.69 42.55
CA ASP A 251 21.43 -1.16 41.66
C ASP A 251 21.11 -2.65 41.94
N THR A 252 19.85 -2.92 42.30
CA THR A 252 19.34 -4.26 42.67
C THR A 252 19.13 -5.18 41.47
N ASP A 253 19.06 -4.63 40.26
CA ASP A 253 18.80 -5.39 39.04
C ASP A 253 20.09 -5.92 38.38
N LEU A 254 21.26 -5.55 38.90
CA LEU A 254 22.58 -5.93 38.40
C LEU A 254 23.18 -7.09 39.19
N ILE A 255 23.35 -8.22 38.51
CA ILE A 255 23.93 -9.44 39.09
C ILE A 255 25.44 -9.47 38.78
N PRO A 256 26.32 -9.73 39.78
CA PRO A 256 27.74 -9.96 39.55
C PRO A 256 27.97 -11.16 38.62
N VAL A 257 28.77 -10.96 37.57
CA VAL A 257 29.08 -11.98 36.58
C VAL A 257 30.58 -12.16 36.46
N LEU A 258 31.04 -13.40 36.55
CA LEU A 258 32.40 -13.79 36.23
C LEU A 258 32.42 -14.52 34.89
N LEU A 259 33.03 -13.89 33.90
CA LEU A 259 33.36 -14.54 32.63
C LEU A 259 34.65 -15.33 32.80
N LYS A 260 34.60 -16.64 32.53
CA LYS A 260 35.76 -17.53 32.48
C LYS A 260 35.99 -17.93 31.03
N ILE A 261 37.10 -17.48 30.46
CA ILE A 261 37.44 -17.67 29.05
C ILE A 261 38.60 -18.63 28.93
N GLN A 262 38.39 -19.70 28.17
CA GLN A 262 39.41 -20.68 27.82
C GLN A 262 39.93 -20.42 26.41
N TYR A 263 41.25 -20.31 26.27
CA TYR A 263 41.88 -20.04 24.99
C TYR A 263 42.96 -21.08 24.67
N HIS A 264 42.82 -21.74 23.51
CA HIS A 264 43.76 -22.74 23.02
C HIS A 264 44.65 -22.13 21.93
N LEU A 265 45.95 -21.99 22.21
CA LEU A 265 46.90 -21.30 21.33
C LEU A 265 47.20 -22.07 20.02
N GLN A 266 47.07 -23.40 20.01
CA GLN A 266 47.42 -24.24 18.85
C GLN A 266 46.32 -24.39 17.77
N HIS A 267 45.09 -23.93 18.03
CA HIS A 267 43.92 -24.19 17.17
C HIS A 267 43.40 -22.99 16.37
N LEU A 268 44.06 -21.83 16.47
CA LEU A 268 43.61 -20.57 15.84
C LEU A 268 44.71 -20.04 14.89
N ASN A 269 44.39 -19.89 13.60
CA ASN A 269 45.31 -19.41 12.56
C ASN A 269 45.50 -17.89 12.70
N ASN A 270 46.56 -17.42 13.37
CA ASN A 270 46.97 -16.01 13.49
C ASN A 270 45.88 -14.99 13.92
N SER A 271 44.67 -15.43 14.27
CA SER A 271 43.56 -14.54 14.59
C SER A 271 43.31 -14.49 16.08
N GLY A 272 43.93 -13.47 16.67
CA GLY A 272 43.39 -12.83 17.86
C GLY A 272 43.87 -13.45 19.16
N ILE A 273 44.96 -12.89 19.69
CA ILE A 273 45.19 -12.54 21.10
C ILE A 273 46.53 -11.80 21.14
N VAL A 274 46.76 -10.82 22.02
CA VAL A 274 47.84 -10.90 23.03
C VAL A 274 47.92 -9.67 23.93
N ALA A 275 48.04 -10.04 25.21
CA ALA A 275 48.56 -9.33 26.35
C ALA A 275 49.56 -8.19 26.08
N GLY A 276 49.23 -7.01 26.58
CA GLY A 276 50.25 -6.08 27.02
C GLY A 276 50.60 -6.42 28.47
N ASN A 277 51.82 -6.89 28.72
CA ASN A 277 52.36 -6.92 30.08
C ASN A 277 52.67 -5.47 30.49
N VAL A 278 51.63 -4.67 30.77
CA VAL A 278 51.80 -3.26 31.15
C VAL A 278 51.75 -3.16 32.66
N HIS A 279 52.93 -2.99 33.26
CA HIS A 279 53.03 -2.49 34.64
C HIS A 279 52.46 -1.08 34.67
N PHE A 280 51.26 -0.94 35.23
CA PHE A 280 50.70 0.35 35.54
C PHE A 280 51.41 0.96 36.74
N GLY A 281 51.91 2.18 36.57
CA GLY A 281 52.34 3.03 37.68
C GLY A 281 51.19 3.56 38.55
N GLU A 282 49.92 3.34 38.17
CA GLU A 282 48.74 3.88 38.88
C GLU A 282 47.47 3.00 38.70
N SER A 283 47.60 1.67 38.69
CA SER A 283 46.49 0.76 38.98
C SER A 283 46.47 0.53 40.50
N THR A 284 45.28 0.41 41.09
CA THR A 284 45.13 0.25 42.55
C THR A 284 45.76 -1.03 43.12
N HIS A 285 46.28 -1.92 42.26
CA HIS A 285 46.87 -3.21 42.64
C HIS A 285 48.20 -3.41 41.87
N GLU A 286 49.32 -3.37 42.61
CA GLU A 286 50.65 -3.72 42.11
C GLU A 286 50.66 -5.18 41.60
N GLY A 287 51.00 -5.41 40.33
CA GLY A 287 51.22 -6.75 39.77
C GLY A 287 50.14 -7.30 38.83
N GLU A 288 49.16 -6.50 38.40
CA GLU A 288 48.11 -6.96 37.47
C GLU A 288 48.61 -7.12 36.02
N GLN A 289 48.25 -8.24 35.38
CA GLN A 289 48.42 -8.45 33.94
C GLN A 289 47.07 -8.30 33.24
N GLU A 290 46.89 -7.22 32.49
CA GLU A 290 45.72 -7.00 31.64
C GLU A 290 45.96 -7.59 30.24
N ILE A 291 44.98 -8.32 29.73
CA ILE A 291 45.01 -8.96 28.41
C ILE A 291 43.94 -8.31 27.53
N LEU A 292 44.37 -7.69 26.45
CA LEU A 292 43.49 -7.05 25.47
C LEU A 292 43.25 -8.00 24.30
N PHE A 293 41.99 -8.24 24.00
CA PHE A 293 41.55 -8.94 22.80
C PHE A 293 41.30 -7.97 21.66
N ASP A 294 41.77 -8.34 20.48
CA ASP A 294 41.53 -7.65 19.23
C ASP A 294 40.06 -7.78 18.74
N LEU A 295 39.66 -6.90 17.81
CA LEU A 295 38.30 -6.79 17.24
C LEU A 295 37.80 -8.08 16.56
N ASN A 296 38.72 -8.95 16.14
CA ASN A 296 38.39 -10.17 15.40
C ASN A 296 38.08 -11.39 16.27
N ILE A 297 38.19 -11.29 17.60
CA ILE A 297 37.95 -12.48 18.43
C ILE A 297 36.46 -12.85 18.44
N THR A 298 36.19 -14.15 18.34
CA THR A 298 34.87 -14.71 18.63
C THR A 298 34.96 -15.78 19.69
N PHE A 299 33.94 -15.85 20.53
CA PHE A 299 33.87 -16.81 21.61
C PHE A 299 32.68 -17.73 21.41
N ARG A 300 32.81 -19.00 21.75
CA ARG A 300 31.70 -19.92 21.90
C ARG A 300 31.23 -19.90 23.34
N LEU A 301 29.93 -19.72 23.53
CA LEU A 301 29.31 -19.78 24.85
C LEU A 301 29.11 -21.25 25.24
N GLU A 302 29.78 -21.70 26.30
CA GLU A 302 29.76 -23.12 26.72
C GLU A 302 28.67 -23.39 27.77
N SER A 303 28.58 -22.57 28.81
CA SER A 303 27.51 -22.69 29.81
C SER A 303 27.29 -21.40 30.60
N VAL A 304 26.06 -21.22 31.10
CA VAL A 304 25.68 -20.11 31.99
C VAL A 304 25.12 -20.68 33.28
N LYS A 305 25.88 -20.55 34.38
CA LYS A 305 25.52 -21.11 35.70
C LYS A 305 25.22 -19.99 36.68
N MET A 306 24.16 -20.15 37.47
CA MET A 306 23.87 -19.28 38.61
C MET A 306 24.45 -19.94 39.86
N GLU A 307 25.37 -19.25 40.54
CA GLU A 307 25.86 -19.57 41.88
C GLU A 307 25.15 -18.66 42.90
N GLU A 308 25.25 -18.95 44.21
CA GLU A 308 24.42 -18.31 45.26
C GLU A 308 24.44 -16.76 45.23
N ASP A 309 25.60 -16.16 44.93
CA ASP A 309 25.79 -14.69 44.90
C ASP A 309 26.28 -14.13 43.54
N MET A 310 26.43 -14.97 42.51
CA MET A 310 27.01 -14.55 41.22
C MET A 310 26.65 -15.47 40.05
N CYS A 311 26.75 -14.98 38.81
CA CYS A 311 26.63 -15.78 37.60
C CYS A 311 28.01 -16.13 37.03
N LEU A 312 28.27 -17.41 36.79
CA LEU A 312 29.45 -17.91 36.10
C LEU A 312 29.10 -18.17 34.64
N ILE A 313 29.78 -17.47 33.73
CA ILE A 313 29.65 -17.68 32.28
C ILE A 313 30.96 -18.27 31.76
N GLU A 314 30.89 -19.49 31.24
CA GLU A 314 32.04 -20.18 30.66
C GLU A 314 32.03 -20.04 29.13
N MET A 315 33.16 -19.59 28.57
CA MET A 315 33.32 -19.35 27.14
C MET A 315 34.64 -19.90 26.64
N SER A 316 34.69 -20.34 25.38
CA SER A 316 35.93 -20.77 24.72
C SER A 316 36.20 -19.90 23.50
N ALA A 317 37.45 -19.53 23.24
CA ALA A 317 37.78 -18.79 22.02
C ALA A 317 37.65 -19.67 20.77
N SER A 318 37.20 -19.08 19.67
CA SER A 318 36.87 -19.79 18.43
C SER A 318 37.28 -19.00 17.18
N ASN A 319 37.78 -19.72 16.16
CA ASN A 319 38.05 -19.19 14.82
C ASN A 319 36.81 -19.20 13.91
N LYS A 320 35.65 -19.69 14.39
CA LYS A 320 34.46 -19.82 13.55
C LYS A 320 33.98 -18.47 13.00
N GLY A 321 34.19 -17.37 13.72
CA GLY A 321 33.91 -16.01 13.21
C GLY A 321 34.70 -15.68 11.93
N GLN A 322 35.98 -16.05 11.88
CA GLN A 322 36.81 -15.87 10.69
C GLN A 322 36.34 -16.73 9.52
N LEU A 323 35.99 -18.00 9.77
CA LEU A 323 35.42 -18.88 8.73
C LEU A 323 34.12 -18.31 8.16
N ILE A 324 33.28 -17.70 8.99
CA ILE A 324 32.06 -17.00 8.57
C ILE A 324 32.40 -15.80 7.68
N LYS A 325 33.39 -14.98 8.07
CA LYS A 325 33.89 -13.85 7.25
C LYS A 325 34.42 -14.34 5.90
N GLU A 326 35.32 -15.33 5.89
CA GLU A 326 35.96 -15.84 4.68
C GLU A 326 34.92 -16.41 3.71
N LYS A 327 33.96 -17.19 4.22
CA LYS A 327 32.86 -17.70 3.42
C LYS A 327 31.95 -16.58 2.91
N PHE A 328 31.64 -15.56 3.71
CA PHE A 328 30.88 -14.39 3.26
C PHE A 328 31.58 -13.65 2.12
N ILE A 329 32.89 -13.46 2.22
CA ILE A 329 33.72 -12.86 1.17
C ILE A 329 33.70 -13.75 -0.09
N GLU A 330 33.85 -15.06 0.06
CA GLU A 330 33.83 -16.01 -1.06
C GLU A 330 32.47 -16.03 -1.77
N ASP A 331 31.37 -16.16 -1.03
CA ASP A 331 30.00 -16.16 -1.57
C ASP A 331 29.67 -14.82 -2.26
N SER A 332 30.15 -13.71 -1.70
CA SER A 332 29.99 -12.39 -2.32
C SER A 332 30.81 -12.24 -3.60
N ARG A 333 32.04 -12.78 -3.63
CA ARG A 333 32.91 -12.79 -4.84
C ARG A 333 32.40 -13.71 -5.93
N ARG A 334 31.71 -14.82 -5.59
CA ARG A 334 31.04 -15.71 -6.56
C ARG A 334 29.91 -15.00 -7.30
N GLN A 335 29.21 -14.07 -6.65
CA GLN A 335 28.11 -13.31 -7.26
C GLN A 335 28.60 -12.13 -8.11
N MET A 336 29.74 -11.54 -7.77
CA MET A 336 30.35 -10.43 -8.50
C MET A 336 31.87 -10.56 -8.49
N GLU A 337 32.45 -10.85 -9.66
CA GLU A 337 33.90 -10.99 -9.84
C GLU A 337 34.66 -9.75 -9.34
N ASN A 338 35.79 -9.99 -8.65
CA ASN A 338 36.75 -8.98 -8.18
C ASN A 338 36.16 -7.92 -7.22
N LEU A 339 35.35 -8.31 -6.23
CA LEU A 339 34.97 -7.43 -5.12
C LEU A 339 36.10 -7.32 -4.08
N SER A 340 36.59 -6.10 -3.87
CA SER A 340 37.53 -5.77 -2.78
C SER A 340 36.79 -5.73 -1.44
N THR A 341 37.51 -6.02 -0.35
CA THR A 341 36.96 -6.07 1.02
C THR A 341 36.38 -4.72 1.43
N ARG A 342 36.98 -3.60 0.97
CA ARG A 342 36.42 -2.24 1.11
C ARG A 342 34.99 -2.13 0.58
N ILE A 343 34.72 -2.61 -0.65
CA ILE A 343 33.39 -2.48 -1.24
C ILE A 343 32.37 -3.33 -0.48
N LEU A 344 32.77 -4.54 -0.06
CA LEU A 344 31.93 -5.42 0.76
C LEU A 344 31.55 -4.78 2.09
N PHE A 345 32.52 -4.15 2.77
CA PHE A 345 32.27 -3.46 4.03
C PHE A 345 31.27 -2.29 3.87
N GLY A 346 31.43 -1.46 2.83
CA GLY A 346 30.49 -0.37 2.55
C GLY A 346 29.08 -0.85 2.22
N ARG A 347 28.95 -1.97 1.50
CA ARG A 347 27.65 -2.59 1.21
C ARG A 347 27.01 -3.22 2.44
N LEU A 348 27.79 -3.88 3.29
CA LEU A 348 27.29 -4.41 4.57
C LEU A 348 26.68 -3.28 5.42
N MET A 349 27.31 -2.11 5.48
CA MET A 349 26.72 -0.94 6.16
C MET A 349 25.39 -0.51 5.53
N CYS A 350 25.24 -0.58 4.21
CA CYS A 350 23.96 -0.31 3.54
C CYS A 350 22.87 -1.31 3.94
N ASP A 351 23.21 -2.61 3.95
CA ASP A 351 22.28 -3.69 4.29
C ASP A 351 21.82 -3.59 5.76
N MET A 352 22.69 -3.07 6.63
CA MET A 352 22.37 -2.76 8.03
C MET A 352 21.54 -1.46 8.20
N GLY A 353 21.26 -0.73 7.13
CA GLY A 353 20.53 0.55 7.16
C GLY A 353 21.38 1.75 7.59
N GLN A 354 22.70 1.62 7.67
CA GLN A 354 23.64 2.69 8.04
C GLN A 354 24.03 3.54 6.81
N TRP A 355 23.04 4.08 6.08
CA TRP A 355 23.27 4.73 4.77
C TRP A 355 24.19 5.94 4.85
N ASN A 356 24.09 6.76 5.90
CA ASN A 356 24.96 7.94 6.05
C ASN A 356 26.43 7.54 6.28
N GLN A 357 26.68 6.55 7.13
CA GLN A 357 28.04 6.05 7.39
C GLN A 357 28.62 5.37 6.15
N SER A 358 27.81 4.60 5.42
CA SER A 358 28.24 3.99 4.15
C SER A 358 28.57 5.05 3.09
N GLN A 359 27.76 6.10 2.99
CA GLN A 359 28.03 7.24 2.10
C GLN A 359 29.38 7.88 2.44
N HIS A 360 29.58 8.29 3.71
CA HIS A 360 30.83 8.91 4.15
C HIS A 360 32.04 8.01 3.91
N PHE A 361 31.91 6.72 4.19
CA PHE A 361 32.95 5.74 3.89
C PHE A 361 33.32 5.70 2.40
N PHE A 362 32.36 5.59 1.50
CA PHE A 362 32.63 5.58 0.05
C PHE A 362 33.19 6.92 -0.45
N GLU A 363 32.76 8.06 0.11
CA GLU A 363 33.31 9.39 -0.19
C GLU A 363 34.77 9.52 0.27
N HIS A 364 35.09 9.03 1.48
CA HIS A 364 36.46 8.97 1.99
C HIS A 364 37.37 8.10 1.10
N LEU A 365 36.87 6.96 0.61
CA LEU A 365 37.60 6.16 -0.36
C LEU A 365 37.81 6.93 -1.67
N LEU A 366 36.78 7.57 -2.21
CA LEU A 366 36.86 8.29 -3.49
C LEU A 366 37.86 9.45 -3.47
N ASN A 367 38.06 10.09 -2.30
CA ASN A 367 39.02 11.18 -2.10
C ASN A 367 40.47 10.73 -1.93
N ASN A 368 40.76 9.43 -1.82
CA ASN A 368 42.11 8.89 -1.67
C ASN A 368 42.77 8.58 -3.02
N SER A 369 44.00 9.06 -3.23
CA SER A 369 44.71 9.02 -4.53
C SER A 369 45.29 7.66 -4.94
N ASN A 370 45.29 6.65 -4.05
CA ASN A 370 45.95 5.35 -4.26
C ASN A 370 44.99 4.20 -4.63
N ILE A 371 43.79 4.50 -5.14
CA ILE A 371 42.81 3.46 -5.51
C ILE A 371 42.97 3.08 -6.99
N TYR A 372 43.07 1.77 -7.27
CA TYR A 372 43.04 1.26 -8.63
C TYR A 372 41.76 1.70 -9.34
N ASN A 373 41.87 2.12 -10.61
CA ASN A 373 40.75 2.62 -11.41
C ASN A 373 39.57 1.60 -11.48
N GLU A 374 39.87 0.31 -11.31
CA GLU A 374 38.88 -0.77 -11.30
C GLU A 374 37.95 -0.76 -10.07
N ASP A 375 38.47 -0.43 -8.89
CA ASP A 375 37.71 -0.27 -7.64
C ASP A 375 36.94 1.06 -7.65
N LEU A 376 37.49 2.10 -8.29
CA LEU A 376 36.90 3.43 -8.31
C LEU A 376 35.54 3.47 -9.04
N THR A 377 35.40 2.73 -10.14
CA THR A 377 34.10 2.55 -10.81
C THR A 377 33.07 1.88 -9.89
N LYS A 378 33.47 0.85 -9.14
CA LYS A 378 32.56 0.11 -8.25
C LYS A 378 32.19 0.93 -7.00
N ILE A 379 33.10 1.75 -6.50
CA ILE A 379 32.84 2.73 -5.44
C ILE A 379 31.82 3.76 -5.92
N GLU A 380 32.00 4.33 -7.12
CA GLU A 380 31.01 5.26 -7.71
C GLU A 380 29.64 4.60 -7.91
N CYS A 381 29.58 3.35 -8.38
CA CYS A 381 28.32 2.60 -8.47
C CYS A 381 27.68 2.36 -7.09
N SER A 382 28.46 1.94 -6.09
CA SER A 382 27.94 1.64 -4.74
C SER A 382 27.45 2.91 -4.05
N LEU A 383 28.15 4.04 -4.24
CA LEU A 383 27.72 5.35 -3.75
C LEU A 383 26.42 5.82 -4.42
N GLY A 384 26.27 5.57 -5.72
CA GLY A 384 25.00 5.76 -6.42
C GLY A 384 23.86 4.95 -5.81
N GLU A 385 24.11 3.69 -5.44
CA GLU A 385 23.12 2.83 -4.77
C GLU A 385 22.75 3.37 -3.38
N VAL A 386 23.72 3.79 -2.57
CA VAL A 386 23.47 4.38 -1.25
C VAL A 386 22.56 5.62 -1.35
N LEU A 387 22.86 6.53 -2.28
CA LEU A 387 22.08 7.74 -2.52
C LEU A 387 20.68 7.43 -3.07
N GLN A 388 20.55 6.37 -3.88
CA GLN A 388 19.25 5.88 -4.32
C GLN A 388 18.39 5.42 -3.15
N TRP A 389 18.95 4.68 -2.19
CA TRP A 389 18.24 4.25 -0.98
C TRP A 389 17.81 5.43 -0.10
N LYS A 390 18.61 6.51 -0.05
CA LYS A 390 18.27 7.76 0.65
C LYS A 390 17.20 8.60 -0.07
N GLY A 391 16.86 8.29 -1.32
CA GLY A 391 15.91 9.06 -2.13
C GLY A 391 16.53 10.24 -2.90
N GLU A 392 17.85 10.38 -2.89
CA GLU A 392 18.60 11.45 -3.58
C GLU A 392 18.90 11.08 -5.05
N TRP A 393 17.84 10.86 -5.83
CA TRP A 393 17.93 10.23 -7.17
C TRP A 393 18.78 10.99 -8.19
N ASN A 394 18.79 12.33 -8.12
CA ASN A 394 19.59 13.16 -9.03
C ASN A 394 21.10 13.01 -8.75
N GLU A 395 21.50 13.00 -7.48
CA GLU A 395 22.90 12.79 -7.12
C GLU A 395 23.33 11.35 -7.42
N ALA A 396 22.49 10.36 -7.10
CA ALA A 396 22.73 8.96 -7.47
C ALA A 396 23.03 8.80 -8.96
N ARG A 397 22.24 9.46 -9.83
CA ARG A 397 22.44 9.44 -11.28
C ARG A 397 23.77 10.04 -11.71
N LYS A 398 24.27 11.09 -11.05
CA LYS A 398 25.59 11.67 -11.37
C LYS A 398 26.72 10.68 -11.10
N TYR A 399 26.62 9.91 -10.01
CA TYR A 399 27.61 8.86 -9.71
C TYR A 399 27.53 7.70 -10.71
N TYR A 400 26.34 7.25 -11.09
CA TYR A 400 26.18 6.23 -12.14
C TYR A 400 26.70 6.68 -13.51
N ASN A 401 26.49 7.94 -13.88
CA ASN A 401 27.03 8.50 -15.13
C ASN A 401 28.56 8.60 -15.10
N ARG A 402 29.16 8.99 -13.97
CA ARG A 402 30.62 8.99 -13.82
C ARG A 402 31.20 7.57 -13.94
N ALA A 403 30.57 6.59 -13.29
CA ALA A 403 30.98 5.20 -13.41
C ALA A 403 30.89 4.69 -14.85
N TYR A 404 29.81 5.06 -15.57
CA TYR A 404 29.64 4.78 -16.99
C TYR A 404 30.77 5.38 -17.83
N ASP A 405 31.07 6.66 -17.67
CA ASP A 405 32.11 7.36 -18.43
C ASP A 405 33.48 6.74 -18.20
N ARG A 406 33.79 6.34 -16.95
CA ARG A 406 35.04 5.64 -16.63
C ARG A 406 35.14 4.29 -17.30
N ILE A 407 34.07 3.48 -17.31
CA ILE A 407 34.06 2.19 -18.03
C ILE A 407 34.25 2.40 -19.53
N MET A 408 33.62 3.43 -20.11
CA MET A 408 33.76 3.73 -21.53
C MET A 408 35.17 4.20 -21.91
N ASN A 409 35.90 4.79 -20.96
CA ASN A 409 37.26 5.30 -21.16
C ASN A 409 38.36 4.26 -20.86
N VAL A 410 38.07 3.17 -20.13
CA VAL A 410 39.05 2.18 -19.66
C VAL A 410 38.71 0.78 -20.21
N LYS A 411 39.56 0.23 -21.09
CA LYS A 411 39.61 -1.15 -21.66
C LYS A 411 38.25 -1.87 -22.00
N PRO A 412 38.11 -2.49 -23.19
CA PRO A 412 36.86 -3.16 -23.64
C PRO A 412 36.36 -4.40 -22.85
N THR A 413 37.03 -4.82 -21.77
CA THR A 413 36.73 -6.05 -21.01
C THR A 413 35.62 -5.89 -19.97
N ARG A 414 35.21 -4.65 -19.62
CA ARG A 414 34.21 -4.36 -18.56
C ARG A 414 32.83 -3.95 -19.06
N ILE A 415 32.53 -4.18 -20.34
CA ILE A 415 31.21 -3.82 -20.91
C ILE A 415 30.07 -4.55 -20.16
N LYS A 416 30.33 -5.72 -19.56
CA LYS A 416 29.35 -6.45 -18.73
C LYS A 416 28.87 -5.67 -17.49
N ASP A 417 29.76 -4.90 -16.86
CA ASP A 417 29.46 -4.10 -15.66
C ASP A 417 28.51 -2.93 -15.98
N LEU A 418 28.39 -2.53 -17.27
CA LEU A 418 27.42 -1.52 -17.70
C LEU A 418 25.97 -1.98 -17.53
N ALA A 419 25.72 -3.29 -17.53
CA ALA A 419 24.36 -3.80 -17.34
C ALA A 419 23.80 -3.41 -15.97
N ASP A 420 24.61 -3.46 -14.92
CA ASP A 420 24.22 -3.11 -13.55
C ASP A 420 23.96 -1.60 -13.43
N ILE A 421 24.80 -0.79 -14.07
CA ILE A 421 24.62 0.67 -14.15
C ILE A 421 23.31 1.02 -14.86
N PHE A 422 23.05 0.40 -16.02
CA PHE A 422 21.81 0.63 -16.76
C PHE A 422 20.58 0.15 -15.99
N LEU A 423 20.67 -0.98 -15.29
CA LEU A 423 19.61 -1.48 -14.42
C LEU A 423 19.28 -0.47 -13.30
N ASN A 424 20.31 0.06 -12.64
CA ASN A 424 20.16 1.03 -11.54
C ASN A 424 19.62 2.39 -12.02
N ILE A 425 20.10 2.90 -13.16
CA ILE A 425 19.56 4.11 -13.79
C ILE A 425 18.09 3.89 -14.21
N GLY A 426 17.78 2.75 -14.83
CA GLY A 426 16.40 2.37 -15.17
C GLY A 426 15.48 2.31 -13.94
N LYS A 427 15.99 1.84 -12.81
CA LYS A 427 15.27 1.82 -11.52
C LYS A 427 14.97 3.22 -11.01
N ILE A 428 15.89 4.17 -11.15
CA ILE A 428 15.63 5.57 -10.82
C ILE A 428 14.50 6.14 -11.70
N PHE A 429 14.56 5.96 -13.02
CA PHE A 429 13.51 6.45 -13.91
C PHE A 429 12.15 5.80 -13.63
N TYR A 430 12.15 4.52 -13.27
CA TYR A 430 10.95 3.81 -12.84
C TYR A 430 10.34 4.45 -11.57
N LEU A 431 11.16 4.80 -10.58
CA LEU A 431 10.71 5.47 -9.36
C LEU A 431 10.22 6.90 -9.62
N GLU A 432 10.77 7.59 -10.62
CA GLU A 432 10.31 8.90 -11.08
C GLU A 432 9.02 8.86 -11.93
N GLY A 433 8.50 7.66 -12.24
CA GLY A 433 7.32 7.50 -13.11
C GLY A 433 7.59 7.70 -14.62
N LYS A 434 8.87 7.79 -15.02
CA LYS A 434 9.34 7.94 -16.40
C LYS A 434 9.57 6.57 -17.05
N TYR A 435 8.46 5.89 -17.36
CA TYR A 435 8.49 4.48 -17.74
C TYR A 435 9.09 4.20 -19.13
N GLU A 436 9.07 5.16 -20.05
CA GLU A 436 9.67 5.01 -21.38
C GLU A 436 11.20 5.05 -21.31
N GLU A 437 11.74 5.99 -20.53
CA GLU A 437 13.17 6.10 -20.26
C GLU A 437 13.64 4.90 -19.46
N ALA A 438 12.89 4.49 -18.43
CA ALA A 438 13.18 3.28 -17.69
C ALA A 438 13.26 2.06 -18.62
N HIS A 439 12.27 1.89 -19.52
CA HIS A 439 12.24 0.80 -20.50
C HIS A 439 13.50 0.74 -21.36
N ASP A 440 13.93 1.87 -21.93
CA ASP A 440 15.14 1.94 -22.75
C ASP A 440 16.41 1.55 -21.95
N TYR A 441 16.55 2.00 -20.71
CA TYR A 441 17.69 1.62 -19.87
C TYR A 441 17.68 0.13 -19.50
N TYR A 442 16.53 -0.47 -19.19
CA TYR A 442 16.45 -1.91 -18.93
C TYR A 442 16.68 -2.76 -20.18
N GLU A 443 16.20 -2.31 -21.35
CA GLU A 443 16.48 -2.95 -22.63
C GLU A 443 17.98 -2.95 -22.92
N ARG A 444 18.67 -1.82 -22.68
CA ARG A 444 20.14 -1.74 -22.79
C ARG A 444 20.84 -2.70 -21.83
N ALA A 445 20.40 -2.79 -20.58
CA ALA A 445 20.95 -3.73 -19.61
C ALA A 445 20.82 -5.19 -20.09
N LEU A 446 19.66 -5.55 -20.66
CA LEU A 446 19.39 -6.88 -21.20
C LEU A 446 20.28 -7.20 -22.41
N ILE A 447 20.41 -6.27 -23.37
CA ILE A 447 21.27 -6.42 -24.55
C ILE A 447 22.72 -6.65 -24.13
N VAL A 448 23.22 -5.87 -23.16
CA VAL A 448 24.59 -6.01 -22.65
C VAL A 448 24.83 -7.40 -22.06
N ARG A 449 23.91 -7.91 -21.24
CA ARG A 449 24.02 -9.25 -20.63
C ARG A 449 23.96 -10.37 -21.68
N GLN A 450 23.09 -10.26 -22.67
CA GLN A 450 22.97 -11.24 -23.76
C GLN A 450 24.20 -11.26 -24.68
N GLU A 451 24.68 -10.10 -25.13
CA GLU A 451 25.84 -10.03 -26.03
C GLU A 451 27.13 -10.47 -25.32
N ASN A 452 27.26 -10.22 -24.01
CA ASN A 452 28.36 -10.75 -23.21
C ASN A 452 28.34 -12.29 -23.17
N TYR A 453 27.16 -12.89 -22.97
CA TYR A 453 26.96 -14.34 -23.00
C TYR A 453 27.33 -14.96 -24.36
N PHE A 454 26.86 -14.39 -25.48
CA PHE A 454 27.23 -14.87 -26.83
C PHE A 454 28.72 -14.68 -27.16
N SER A 455 29.41 -13.75 -26.50
CA SER A 455 30.86 -13.53 -26.70
C SER A 455 31.71 -14.60 -26.02
N MET A 456 31.22 -15.22 -24.93
CA MET A 456 31.90 -16.31 -24.20
C MET A 456 31.75 -17.66 -24.90
N GLN A 457 30.64 -17.91 -25.60
CA GLN A 457 30.41 -19.17 -26.34
C GLN A 457 31.32 -19.39 -27.55
N VAL A 458 31.95 -18.34 -28.10
CA VAL A 458 32.76 -18.42 -29.34
C VAL A 458 34.24 -18.27 -29.02
N ASN A 459 34.77 -19.14 -28.14
CA ASN A 459 36.22 -19.35 -28.03
C ASN A 459 36.73 -20.26 -29.18
N LYS A 460 36.49 -19.83 -30.43
CA LYS A 460 37.32 -20.21 -31.59
C LYS A 460 37.98 -18.94 -32.13
N PRO A 461 39.24 -19.00 -32.58
CA PRO A 461 40.06 -17.82 -32.81
C PRO A 461 39.66 -17.15 -34.14
N CYS A 462 38.57 -16.39 -34.17
CA CYS A 462 38.29 -15.44 -35.25
C CYS A 462 37.40 -14.28 -34.75
N ALA A 463 38.04 -13.12 -34.60
CA ALA A 463 37.49 -11.76 -34.54
C ALA A 463 36.62 -11.32 -33.33
N PRO A 464 37.16 -11.30 -32.09
CA PRO A 464 36.56 -10.58 -30.96
C PRO A 464 36.36 -9.07 -31.20
N ASN A 465 37.10 -8.45 -32.13
CA ASN A 465 37.04 -7.01 -32.39
C ASN A 465 35.84 -6.54 -33.25
N CYS A 466 35.23 -7.40 -34.07
CA CYS A 466 34.08 -7.00 -34.92
C CYS A 466 32.76 -6.96 -34.16
N ARG A 467 32.47 -7.96 -33.32
CA ARG A 467 31.23 -8.00 -32.50
C ARG A 467 31.26 -6.95 -31.38
N ARG A 468 32.41 -6.72 -30.73
CA ARG A 468 32.58 -5.67 -29.71
C ARG A 468 32.44 -4.25 -30.26
N ARG A 469 32.86 -4.00 -31.50
CA ARG A 469 32.57 -2.72 -32.20
C ARG A 469 31.08 -2.54 -32.48
N ASN A 470 30.35 -3.62 -32.75
CA ASN A 470 28.90 -3.60 -32.97
C ASN A 470 28.11 -3.36 -31.66
N MET A 471 28.60 -3.89 -30.54
CA MET A 471 28.06 -3.61 -29.19
C MET A 471 28.21 -2.13 -28.82
N LEU A 472 29.41 -1.57 -28.99
CA LEU A 472 29.67 -0.14 -28.74
C LEU A 472 28.91 0.78 -29.71
N SER A 473 28.70 0.39 -30.97
CA SER A 473 27.92 1.18 -31.92
C SER A 473 26.42 1.17 -31.62
N ARG A 474 25.86 0.04 -31.17
CA ARG A 474 24.47 -0.07 -30.69
C ARG A 474 24.22 0.75 -29.43
N ILE A 475 25.12 0.66 -28.44
CA ILE A 475 25.04 1.47 -27.20
C ILE A 475 25.21 2.97 -27.49
N ARG A 476 26.08 3.36 -28.44
CA ARG A 476 26.23 4.76 -28.86
C ARG A 476 25.03 5.28 -29.63
N ALA A 477 24.43 4.47 -30.51
CA ALA A 477 23.25 4.86 -31.29
C ALA A 477 22.02 5.12 -30.40
N SER A 478 21.86 4.35 -29.31
CA SER A 478 20.80 4.59 -28.32
C SER A 478 21.10 5.80 -27.43
N PHE A 479 22.35 6.08 -27.08
CA PHE A 479 22.69 7.30 -26.34
C PHE A 479 22.49 8.60 -27.15
N GLN A 480 22.79 8.57 -28.46
CA GLN A 480 22.55 9.71 -29.35
C GLN A 480 21.06 10.07 -29.48
N SER A 481 20.14 9.10 -29.36
CA SER A 481 18.70 9.40 -29.38
C SER A 481 18.23 10.09 -28.09
N VAL A 482 18.88 9.86 -26.95
CA VAL A 482 18.59 10.49 -25.65
C VAL A 482 19.17 11.91 -25.55
N LEU A 483 20.33 12.17 -26.16
CA LEU A 483 20.88 13.52 -26.29
C LEU A 483 20.05 14.42 -27.24
N LEU A 484 19.38 13.82 -28.23
CA LEU A 484 18.46 14.52 -29.11
C LEU A 484 17.09 14.79 -28.47
N SER A 485 16.71 14.08 -27.39
CA SER A 485 15.45 14.29 -26.66
C SER A 485 15.58 15.22 -25.45
N SER A 486 16.78 15.63 -25.07
CA SER A 486 17.05 16.51 -23.91
C SER A 486 17.34 17.98 -24.26
N GLY A 487 17.05 18.41 -25.49
CA GLY A 487 16.99 19.83 -25.87
C GLY A 487 15.57 20.38 -25.73
N GLY A 488 15.34 21.29 -24.77
CA GLY A 488 14.03 21.85 -24.48
C GLY A 488 13.46 22.83 -25.50
N LEU A 489 12.13 22.98 -25.42
CA LEU A 489 11.24 24.09 -25.81
C LEU A 489 10.63 24.12 -27.25
N PHE A 490 9.29 24.25 -27.25
CA PHE A 490 8.33 24.67 -28.29
C PHE A 490 7.80 23.66 -29.35
N HIS A 491 6.49 23.40 -29.26
CA HIS A 491 5.56 23.07 -30.37
C HIS A 491 5.16 24.38 -31.12
N PRO A 492 4.48 24.40 -32.30
CA PRO A 492 4.20 23.37 -33.32
C PRO A 492 4.42 23.83 -34.81
N CYS A 493 4.30 22.89 -35.76
CA CYS A 493 3.91 23.06 -37.18
C CYS A 493 4.84 23.84 -38.17
N SER A 494 5.56 23.11 -39.03
CA SER A 494 5.61 23.36 -40.49
C SER A 494 6.37 22.26 -41.22
N GLY A 495 5.81 21.76 -42.32
CA GLY A 495 6.37 20.67 -43.11
C GLY A 495 7.44 21.08 -44.13
N ARG A 496 8.04 20.00 -44.67
CA ARG A 496 8.78 19.86 -45.94
C ARG A 496 10.22 20.40 -46.00
N LEU A 497 10.99 19.61 -46.78
CA LEU A 497 12.22 19.94 -47.53
C LEU A 497 13.56 19.84 -46.78
N TRP A 498 14.13 18.62 -46.70
CA TRP A 498 15.24 18.22 -47.59
C TRP A 498 15.64 16.75 -47.36
N THR A 499 15.37 15.91 -48.36
CA THR A 499 16.12 14.67 -48.61
C THR A 499 17.07 14.92 -49.76
N ARG A 500 18.40 14.81 -49.57
CA ARG A 500 19.35 14.24 -50.55
C ARG A 500 20.81 14.32 -50.08
N LYS A 501 21.32 13.17 -49.63
CA LYS A 501 22.55 12.46 -50.08
C LYS A 501 23.21 11.75 -48.89
N PHE A 502 22.83 10.49 -48.68
CA PHE A 502 23.71 9.33 -48.84
C PHE A 502 22.84 8.08 -48.74
N ARG A 503 22.63 7.42 -49.89
CA ARG A 503 22.04 6.09 -49.97
C ARG A 503 23.17 5.08 -49.84
N GLY A 504 23.04 4.14 -48.91
CA GLY A 504 23.85 2.94 -48.88
C GLY A 504 23.82 2.26 -47.51
N THR A 505 22.85 1.34 -47.34
CA THR A 505 22.78 0.20 -46.39
C THR A 505 21.73 0.22 -45.24
N SER A 506 20.82 -0.76 -45.36
CA SER A 506 19.98 -1.49 -44.39
C SER A 506 18.96 -0.78 -43.47
N ARG A 507 17.75 -0.59 -44.03
CA ARG A 507 16.41 -1.04 -43.55
C ARG A 507 15.95 -0.97 -42.07
N TRP A 508 16.60 -0.24 -41.16
CA TRP A 508 16.20 -0.20 -39.73
C TRP A 508 15.63 1.15 -39.21
N SER A 509 15.27 2.09 -40.09
CA SER A 509 14.89 3.46 -39.68
C SER A 509 13.60 4.01 -40.30
N ARG A 510 12.58 3.17 -40.50
CA ARG A 510 11.24 3.60 -40.98
C ARG A 510 10.08 2.88 -40.27
N SER A 511 10.03 2.97 -38.94
CA SER A 511 8.84 2.57 -38.17
C SER A 511 8.56 3.50 -36.99
N LYS A 512 8.62 4.83 -37.20
CA LYS A 512 8.22 5.80 -36.16
C LYS A 512 7.26 6.91 -36.59
N TYR A 513 6.74 6.86 -37.82
CA TYR A 513 5.67 7.77 -38.28
C TYR A 513 4.81 7.09 -39.36
N ALA A 514 3.83 6.28 -38.93
CA ALA A 514 2.76 5.79 -39.79
C ALA A 514 1.55 5.33 -38.95
N THR A 515 0.95 6.26 -38.19
CA THR A 515 -0.39 6.08 -37.62
C THR A 515 -1.21 7.30 -37.99
N ASN A 516 -1.62 7.38 -39.26
CA ASN A 516 -2.77 8.13 -39.76
C ASN A 516 -2.87 7.95 -41.28
N ARG A 517 -3.32 6.77 -41.71
CA ARG A 517 -4.13 6.55 -42.91
C ARG A 517 -4.63 5.11 -42.89
N ALA A 518 -5.94 4.98 -42.84
CA ALA A 518 -6.64 3.71 -42.96
C ALA A 518 -6.57 3.23 -44.40
N GLU A 519 -6.04 2.02 -44.61
CA GLU A 519 -6.39 1.11 -45.70
C GLU A 519 -6.02 -0.32 -45.27
N PRO A 520 -6.80 -1.34 -45.63
CA PRO A 520 -6.64 -2.70 -45.12
C PRO A 520 -5.46 -3.38 -45.84
N VAL A 521 -4.49 -3.88 -45.07
CA VAL A 521 -3.41 -4.73 -45.60
C VAL A 521 -3.43 -6.03 -44.81
N ASP A 522 -3.45 -7.14 -45.56
CA ASP A 522 -3.59 -8.52 -45.10
C ASP A 522 -2.75 -8.90 -43.89
N GLU A 523 -3.41 -9.65 -43.00
CA GLU A 523 -3.05 -9.99 -41.63
C GLU A 523 -1.97 -11.09 -41.50
N GLN A 524 -1.05 -11.25 -42.47
CA GLN A 524 -0.12 -12.40 -42.47
C GLN A 524 1.39 -12.11 -42.54
N SER A 525 1.88 -10.87 -42.43
CA SER A 525 3.35 -10.66 -42.50
C SER A 525 3.94 -9.44 -41.77
N SER A 526 3.43 -9.05 -40.60
CA SER A 526 4.11 -8.08 -39.74
C SER A 526 4.47 -8.67 -38.37
N GLN A 527 5.41 -9.63 -38.37
CA GLN A 527 6.06 -10.05 -37.12
C GLN A 527 6.94 -8.91 -36.59
N THR A 528 6.77 -8.56 -35.32
CA THR A 528 7.64 -7.59 -34.65
C THR A 528 9.03 -8.20 -34.43
N PRO A 529 10.12 -7.41 -34.41
CA PRO A 529 11.47 -7.88 -34.07
C PRO A 529 11.52 -8.65 -32.73
N LEU A 530 10.56 -8.35 -31.83
CA LEU A 530 10.36 -9.00 -30.54
C LEU A 530 9.85 -10.45 -30.67
N GLN A 531 8.93 -10.72 -31.60
CA GLN A 531 8.46 -12.09 -31.90
C GLN A 531 9.56 -12.93 -32.56
N GLU A 532 10.37 -12.31 -33.41
CA GLU A 532 11.54 -12.96 -34.04
C GLU A 532 12.67 -13.19 -33.02
N MET A 533 12.81 -12.32 -32.01
CA MET A 533 13.70 -12.50 -30.86
C MET A 533 13.20 -13.63 -29.93
N CYS A 534 11.91 -13.67 -29.59
CA CYS A 534 11.30 -14.77 -28.82
C CYS A 534 11.37 -16.12 -29.55
N ARG A 535 11.22 -16.11 -30.88
CA ARG A 535 11.35 -17.29 -31.72
C ARG A 535 12.80 -17.78 -31.81
N ASN A 536 13.77 -16.88 -31.99
CA ASN A 536 15.20 -17.24 -31.95
C ASN A 536 15.62 -17.83 -30.58
N LEU A 537 15.04 -17.32 -29.50
CA LEU A 537 15.20 -17.88 -28.15
C LEU A 537 14.53 -19.26 -28.03
N GLN A 538 13.35 -19.49 -28.62
CA GLN A 538 12.69 -20.81 -28.59
C GLN A 538 13.31 -21.85 -29.54
N GLU A 539 13.86 -21.43 -30.69
CA GLU A 539 14.40 -22.31 -31.74
C GLU A 539 15.84 -22.78 -31.47
N THR A 540 16.62 -22.02 -30.70
CA THR A 540 17.93 -22.46 -30.22
C THR A 540 17.77 -23.16 -28.88
N GLY A 541 17.56 -24.48 -28.90
CA GLY A 541 17.26 -25.28 -27.71
C GLY A 541 18.12 -24.94 -26.49
N TRP A 542 17.55 -24.18 -25.55
CA TRP A 542 18.19 -23.74 -24.30
C TRP A 542 18.74 -24.90 -23.48
N LEU A 543 18.05 -26.05 -23.53
CA LEU A 543 18.42 -27.29 -22.85
C LEU A 543 19.80 -27.84 -23.23
N GLN A 544 20.28 -27.60 -24.45
CA GLN A 544 21.60 -28.09 -24.90
C GLN A 544 22.75 -27.13 -24.54
N LEU A 545 22.41 -25.91 -24.09
CA LEU A 545 23.34 -24.84 -23.70
C LEU A 545 23.47 -24.68 -22.17
N MET A 546 22.59 -25.33 -21.41
CA MET A 546 22.51 -25.35 -19.93
C MET A 546 23.75 -25.92 -19.23
N GLU A 547 24.49 -26.82 -19.87
CA GLU A 547 25.54 -27.60 -19.18
C GLU A 547 26.88 -26.86 -19.00
N THR A 548 27.06 -25.66 -19.57
CA THR A 548 28.42 -25.09 -19.73
C THR A 548 28.75 -23.83 -18.91
N HIS A 549 27.81 -22.94 -18.57
CA HIS A 549 28.11 -21.71 -17.80
C HIS A 549 26.92 -21.21 -16.95
N LEU A 550 26.82 -21.66 -15.69
CA LEU A 550 25.75 -21.28 -14.74
C LEU A 550 25.81 -19.81 -14.27
N ASP A 551 26.98 -19.15 -14.27
CA ASP A 551 27.20 -17.90 -13.53
C ASP A 551 26.45 -16.65 -14.04
N ASN A 552 25.88 -16.69 -15.26
CA ASN A 552 25.16 -15.55 -15.85
C ASN A 552 23.61 -15.69 -15.80
N TYR A 553 23.08 -16.78 -15.26
CA TYR A 553 21.64 -17.08 -15.30
C TYR A 553 20.79 -16.12 -14.43
N VAL A 554 21.22 -15.90 -13.19
CA VAL A 554 20.50 -15.06 -12.22
C VAL A 554 20.43 -13.59 -12.66
N PRO A 555 21.53 -12.95 -13.11
CA PRO A 555 21.46 -11.59 -13.65
C PRO A 555 20.49 -11.47 -14.85
N ILE A 556 20.52 -12.40 -15.80
CA ILE A 556 19.60 -12.35 -16.95
C ILE A 556 18.14 -12.46 -16.50
N ALA A 557 17.83 -13.38 -15.58
CA ALA A 557 16.49 -13.53 -15.03
C ALA A 557 16.01 -12.25 -14.30
N ILE A 558 16.88 -11.58 -13.54
CA ILE A 558 16.56 -10.30 -12.87
C ILE A 558 16.26 -9.19 -13.90
N SER A 559 16.99 -9.14 -15.01
CA SER A 559 16.71 -8.19 -16.11
C SER A 559 15.37 -8.46 -16.78
N LEU A 560 15.07 -9.71 -17.11
CA LEU A 560 13.79 -10.12 -17.69
C LEU A 560 12.62 -9.80 -16.75
N HIS A 561 12.80 -10.09 -15.45
CA HIS A 561 11.81 -9.75 -14.43
C HIS A 561 11.59 -8.23 -14.33
N SER A 562 12.67 -7.43 -14.33
CA SER A 562 12.58 -5.97 -14.29
C SER A 562 11.90 -5.38 -15.53
N PHE A 563 12.14 -5.98 -16.69
CA PHE A 563 11.46 -5.63 -17.94
C PHE A 563 9.96 -5.95 -17.88
N GLY A 564 9.60 -7.12 -17.37
CA GLY A 564 8.20 -7.51 -17.14
C GLY A 564 7.43 -6.52 -16.26
N LYS A 565 8.08 -5.96 -15.21
CA LYS A 565 7.47 -4.96 -14.33
C LYS A 565 7.08 -3.67 -15.06
N ILE A 566 7.82 -3.27 -16.10
CA ILE A 566 7.47 -2.07 -16.87
C ILE A 566 6.34 -2.36 -17.85
N LEU A 567 6.40 -3.48 -18.56
CA LEU A 567 5.32 -3.88 -19.44
C LEU A 567 3.99 -3.97 -18.68
N PHE A 568 4.02 -4.46 -17.44
CA PHE A 568 2.88 -4.41 -16.55
C PHE A 568 2.37 -2.98 -16.28
N ARG A 569 3.26 -2.03 -15.99
CA ARG A 569 2.88 -0.60 -15.80
C ARG A 569 2.35 0.07 -17.06
N GLN A 570 2.80 -0.37 -18.24
CA GLN A 570 2.28 0.05 -19.54
C GLN A 570 0.96 -0.66 -19.92
N ALA A 571 0.37 -1.44 -19.01
CA ALA A 571 -0.83 -2.27 -19.24
C ALA A 571 -0.67 -3.35 -20.33
N LYS A 572 0.57 -3.73 -20.68
CA LYS A 572 0.89 -4.83 -21.59
C LYS A 572 1.03 -6.15 -20.84
N TYR A 573 -0.09 -6.62 -20.28
CA TYR A 573 -0.10 -7.76 -19.35
C TYR A 573 0.32 -9.10 -19.98
N ASP A 574 0.01 -9.30 -21.28
CA ASP A 574 0.41 -10.51 -22.01
C ASP A 574 1.92 -10.64 -22.16
N GLU A 575 2.57 -9.56 -22.61
CA GLU A 575 4.01 -9.50 -22.78
C GLU A 575 4.72 -9.60 -21.43
N ALA A 576 4.24 -8.86 -20.41
CA ALA A 576 4.77 -8.91 -19.06
C ALA A 576 4.78 -10.34 -18.48
N LEU A 577 3.69 -11.09 -18.71
CA LEU A 577 3.57 -12.47 -18.23
C LEU A 577 4.61 -13.40 -18.87
N ILE A 578 4.92 -13.22 -20.15
CA ILE A 578 5.93 -14.02 -20.86
C ILE A 578 7.30 -13.81 -20.22
N PHE A 579 7.73 -12.55 -20.04
CA PHE A 579 9.03 -12.22 -19.48
C PHE A 579 9.17 -12.67 -18.02
N HIS A 580 8.12 -12.53 -17.21
CA HIS A 580 8.13 -13.03 -15.85
C HIS A 580 8.19 -14.57 -15.78
N LYS A 581 7.46 -15.28 -16.64
CA LYS A 581 7.53 -16.75 -16.70
C LYS A 581 8.90 -17.25 -17.17
N GLN A 582 9.53 -16.57 -18.13
CA GLN A 582 10.89 -16.88 -18.57
C GLN A 582 11.92 -16.65 -17.46
N ALA A 583 11.81 -15.53 -16.73
CA ALA A 583 12.64 -15.28 -15.55
C ALA A 583 12.44 -16.37 -14.48
N LEU A 584 11.19 -16.79 -14.23
CA LEU A 584 10.89 -17.86 -13.27
C LEU A 584 11.54 -19.18 -13.67
N THR A 585 11.39 -19.64 -14.92
CA THR A 585 11.98 -20.90 -15.38
C THR A 585 13.50 -20.89 -15.22
N MET A 586 14.15 -19.77 -15.56
CA MET A 586 15.60 -19.63 -15.38
C MET A 586 16.02 -19.72 -13.90
N LEU A 587 15.27 -19.08 -12.99
CA LEU A 587 15.58 -19.10 -11.56
C LEU A 587 15.33 -20.49 -10.95
N GLU A 588 14.26 -21.18 -11.34
CA GLU A 588 13.96 -22.54 -10.88
C GLU A 588 15.02 -23.55 -11.33
N GLU A 589 15.48 -23.45 -12.57
CA GLU A 589 16.53 -24.30 -13.13
C GLU A 589 17.91 -24.06 -12.51
N TYR A 590 18.25 -22.79 -12.22
CA TYR A 590 19.53 -22.43 -11.62
C TYR A 590 19.61 -22.85 -10.15
N TYR A 591 18.60 -22.51 -9.35
CA TYR A 591 18.65 -22.75 -7.91
C TYR A 591 18.35 -24.20 -7.55
N GLN A 592 17.49 -24.89 -8.31
CA GLN A 592 17.03 -26.27 -8.06
C GLN A 592 16.47 -26.52 -6.64
N CYS A 593 16.27 -25.45 -5.87
CA CYS A 593 15.77 -25.45 -4.52
C CYS A 593 14.89 -24.20 -4.33
N PRO A 594 13.98 -24.21 -3.34
CA PRO A 594 13.21 -23.02 -2.99
C PRO A 594 14.15 -21.84 -2.72
N HIS A 595 14.01 -20.72 -3.44
CA HIS A 595 14.85 -19.52 -3.29
C HIS A 595 13.98 -18.26 -3.27
N LEU A 596 14.41 -17.20 -2.57
CA LEU A 596 13.62 -15.97 -2.42
C LEU A 596 13.34 -15.27 -3.77
N ASP A 597 14.30 -15.26 -4.69
CA ASP A 597 14.10 -14.68 -6.04
C ASP A 597 12.98 -15.37 -6.82
N ILE A 598 12.83 -16.68 -6.65
CA ILE A 598 11.72 -17.46 -7.22
C ILE A 598 10.41 -16.95 -6.62
N ALA A 599 10.35 -16.82 -5.28
CA ALA A 599 9.16 -16.33 -4.58
C ALA A 599 8.76 -14.91 -4.99
N VAL A 600 9.73 -14.01 -5.19
CA VAL A 600 9.48 -12.65 -5.72
C VAL A 600 8.90 -12.74 -7.13
N CYS A 601 9.49 -13.53 -8.03
CA CYS A 601 9.03 -13.66 -9.40
C CYS A 601 7.59 -14.24 -9.47
N LEU A 602 7.32 -15.29 -8.68
CA LEU A 602 5.98 -15.89 -8.54
C LEU A 602 4.94 -14.85 -8.07
N GLY A 603 5.29 -13.98 -7.12
CA GLY A 603 4.40 -12.91 -6.64
C GLY A 603 4.01 -11.91 -7.73
N TYR A 604 4.95 -11.49 -8.58
CA TYR A 604 4.65 -10.60 -9.71
C TYR A 604 3.86 -11.28 -10.82
N ILE A 605 4.10 -12.58 -11.08
CA ILE A 605 3.25 -13.37 -11.98
C ILE A 605 1.80 -13.37 -11.45
N GLY A 606 1.61 -13.58 -10.14
CA GLY A 606 0.30 -13.47 -9.50
C GLY A 606 -0.35 -12.10 -9.70
N GLN A 607 0.40 -11.01 -9.56
CA GLN A 607 -0.12 -9.66 -9.83
C GLN A 607 -0.59 -9.51 -11.29
N VAL A 608 0.23 -9.92 -12.27
CA VAL A 608 -0.13 -9.83 -13.69
C VAL A 608 -1.40 -10.65 -13.98
N LEU A 609 -1.50 -11.86 -13.42
CA LEU A 609 -2.67 -12.73 -13.58
C LEU A 609 -3.94 -12.14 -12.93
N THR A 610 -3.80 -11.41 -11.82
CA THR A 610 -4.92 -10.70 -11.18
C THR A 610 -5.53 -9.68 -12.13
N TYR A 611 -4.71 -8.86 -12.81
CA TYR A 611 -5.19 -7.88 -13.78
C TYR A 611 -5.81 -8.52 -15.02
N LYS A 612 -5.38 -9.73 -15.36
CA LYS A 612 -5.99 -10.57 -16.40
C LYS A 612 -7.25 -11.32 -15.94
N ARG A 613 -7.71 -11.09 -14.71
CA ARG A 613 -8.88 -11.75 -14.08
C ARG A 613 -8.76 -13.28 -13.99
N LYS A 614 -7.52 -13.80 -13.95
CA LYS A 614 -7.21 -15.22 -13.78
C LYS A 614 -6.94 -15.51 -12.30
N TYR A 615 -8.00 -15.43 -11.50
CA TYR A 615 -7.88 -15.45 -10.03
C TYR A 615 -7.41 -16.80 -9.47
N ASP A 616 -7.85 -17.93 -10.03
CA ASP A 616 -7.45 -19.25 -9.53
C ASP A 616 -5.97 -19.55 -9.82
N GLU A 617 -5.49 -19.22 -11.03
CA GLU A 617 -4.06 -19.29 -11.36
C GLU A 617 -3.24 -18.37 -10.44
N THR A 618 -3.75 -17.16 -10.14
CA THR A 618 -3.09 -16.22 -9.23
C THR A 618 -2.87 -16.82 -7.84
N LEU A 619 -3.90 -17.48 -7.29
CA LEU A 619 -3.83 -18.10 -5.97
C LEU A 619 -2.79 -19.22 -5.93
N ASP A 620 -2.67 -20.04 -6.97
CA ASP A 620 -1.63 -21.08 -7.07
C ASP A 620 -0.21 -20.48 -7.01
N PHE A 621 0.06 -19.47 -7.85
CA PHE A 621 1.36 -18.78 -7.87
C PHE A 621 1.67 -18.09 -6.53
N CYS A 622 0.68 -17.44 -5.90
CA CYS A 622 0.87 -16.77 -4.60
C CYS A 622 1.06 -17.78 -3.46
N GLN A 623 0.37 -18.92 -3.48
CA GLN A 623 0.55 -20.01 -2.50
C GLN A 623 1.93 -20.65 -2.62
N ARG A 624 2.43 -20.85 -3.85
CA ARG A 624 3.80 -21.30 -4.10
C ARG A 624 4.83 -20.28 -3.59
N ALA A 625 4.63 -18.99 -3.84
CA ALA A 625 5.51 -17.95 -3.29
C ALA A 625 5.49 -17.98 -1.75
N MET A 626 4.31 -18.14 -1.16
CA MET A 626 4.14 -18.25 0.30
C MET A 626 4.82 -19.47 0.90
N SER A 627 4.77 -20.64 0.26
CA SER A 627 5.41 -21.85 0.80
C SER A 627 6.93 -21.69 0.86
N ILE A 628 7.51 -21.03 -0.15
CA ILE A 628 8.92 -20.65 -0.15
C ILE A 628 9.19 -19.66 0.99
N TYR A 629 8.46 -18.54 1.07
CA TYR A 629 8.68 -17.55 2.13
C TYR A 629 8.50 -18.12 3.54
N THR A 630 7.55 -19.03 3.76
CA THR A 630 7.31 -19.63 5.08
C THR A 630 8.46 -20.55 5.49
N LYS A 631 9.12 -21.21 4.53
CA LYS A 631 10.31 -22.04 4.80
C LYS A 631 11.51 -21.21 5.27
N TYR A 632 11.69 -20.01 4.70
CA TYR A 632 12.77 -19.09 5.09
C TYR A 632 12.43 -18.25 6.33
N TYR A 633 11.15 -17.92 6.51
CA TYR A 633 10.68 -17.08 7.62
C TYR A 633 9.55 -17.76 8.41
N PRO A 634 9.85 -18.80 9.20
CA PRO A 634 8.82 -19.56 9.93
C PRO A 634 8.08 -18.71 10.98
N ASN A 635 8.71 -17.65 11.49
CA ASN A 635 8.14 -16.76 12.52
C ASN A 635 7.37 -15.55 11.96
N GLY A 636 7.07 -15.57 10.65
CA GLY A 636 6.46 -14.46 9.91
C GLY A 636 7.50 -13.50 9.32
N HIS A 637 7.15 -12.79 8.25
CA HIS A 637 8.00 -11.74 7.65
C HIS A 637 7.17 -10.78 6.80
N VAL A 638 7.71 -9.59 6.52
CA VAL A 638 7.05 -8.57 5.68
C VAL A 638 6.74 -9.10 4.27
N TYR A 639 7.57 -9.98 3.71
CA TYR A 639 7.31 -10.62 2.41
C TYR A 639 6.08 -11.56 2.45
N ILE A 640 5.87 -12.26 3.58
CA ILE A 640 4.67 -13.06 3.81
C ILE A 640 3.44 -12.15 3.89
N ALA A 641 3.54 -11.04 4.64
CA ALA A 641 2.48 -10.05 4.73
C ALA A 641 2.11 -9.46 3.35
N SER A 642 3.08 -9.09 2.53
CA SER A 642 2.84 -8.59 1.16
C SER A 642 2.15 -9.62 0.28
N THR A 643 2.57 -10.89 0.34
CA THR A 643 1.97 -11.96 -0.47
C THR A 643 0.55 -12.28 -0.01
N LEU A 644 0.31 -12.34 1.31
CA LEU A 644 -1.01 -12.49 1.89
C LEU A 644 -1.93 -11.31 1.56
N ASN A 645 -1.39 -10.08 1.48
CA ASN A 645 -2.17 -8.90 1.08
C ASN A 645 -2.72 -9.06 -0.35
N TYR A 646 -1.91 -9.60 -1.29
CA TYR A 646 -2.38 -9.92 -2.64
C TYR A 646 -3.41 -11.06 -2.65
N ILE A 647 -3.20 -12.11 -1.86
CA ILE A 647 -4.19 -13.20 -1.72
C ILE A 647 -5.51 -12.65 -1.17
N GLY A 648 -5.46 -11.82 -0.13
CA GLY A 648 -6.64 -11.15 0.43
C GLY A 648 -7.37 -10.31 -0.62
N TYR A 649 -6.63 -9.61 -1.48
CA TYR A 649 -7.20 -8.80 -2.57
C TYR A 649 -7.89 -9.67 -3.63
N VAL A 650 -7.28 -10.79 -4.01
CA VAL A 650 -7.88 -11.73 -4.97
C VAL A 650 -9.13 -12.39 -4.39
N LEU A 651 -9.10 -12.81 -3.13
CA LEU A 651 -10.27 -13.38 -2.43
C LEU A 651 -11.40 -12.34 -2.33
N TYR A 652 -11.07 -11.07 -2.08
CA TYR A 652 -12.00 -9.96 -2.11
C TYR A 652 -12.66 -9.82 -3.49
N LEU A 653 -11.89 -9.84 -4.58
CA LEU A 653 -12.41 -9.77 -5.95
C LEU A 653 -13.27 -10.99 -6.34
N GLN A 654 -13.02 -12.16 -5.74
CA GLN A 654 -13.84 -13.37 -5.91
C GLN A 654 -15.15 -13.34 -5.10
N GLY A 655 -15.38 -12.31 -4.28
CA GLY A 655 -16.54 -12.24 -3.38
C GLY A 655 -16.41 -13.11 -2.11
N LYS A 656 -15.25 -13.71 -1.85
CA LYS A 656 -14.97 -14.53 -0.66
C LYS A 656 -14.57 -13.64 0.52
N HIS A 657 -15.48 -12.77 0.94
CA HIS A 657 -15.19 -11.70 1.91
C HIS A 657 -14.72 -12.21 3.27
N ASP A 658 -15.25 -13.33 3.77
CA ASP A 658 -14.85 -13.89 5.08
C ASP A 658 -13.41 -14.46 5.06
N GLU A 659 -13.00 -15.09 3.96
CA GLU A 659 -11.63 -15.58 3.79
C GLU A 659 -10.65 -14.42 3.57
N ALA A 660 -11.07 -13.40 2.82
CA ALA A 660 -10.28 -12.18 2.63
C ALA A 660 -10.05 -11.47 3.97
N LEU A 661 -11.08 -11.34 4.82
CA LEU A 661 -10.97 -10.73 6.14
C LEU A 661 -9.96 -11.47 7.03
N LYS A 662 -10.09 -12.80 7.16
CA LYS A 662 -9.14 -13.63 7.93
C LYS A 662 -7.71 -13.47 7.42
N THR A 663 -7.55 -13.36 6.09
CA THR A 663 -6.24 -13.16 5.47
C THR A 663 -5.65 -11.80 5.83
N TYR A 664 -6.44 -10.72 5.75
CA TYR A 664 -5.98 -9.39 6.12
C TYR A 664 -5.75 -9.21 7.62
N GLU A 665 -6.53 -9.84 8.50
CA GLU A 665 -6.27 -9.87 9.94
C GLU A 665 -4.92 -10.52 10.26
N ARG A 666 -4.59 -11.60 9.54
CA ARG A 666 -3.26 -12.22 9.63
C ARG A 666 -2.15 -11.30 9.12
N VAL A 667 -2.39 -10.55 8.04
CA VAL A 667 -1.45 -9.53 7.54
C VAL A 667 -1.22 -8.46 8.60
N LEU A 668 -2.29 -7.94 9.20
CA LEU A 668 -2.24 -6.91 10.24
C LEU A 668 -1.42 -7.38 11.45
N ALA A 669 -1.66 -8.59 11.94
CA ALA A 669 -0.92 -9.18 13.05
C ALA A 669 0.59 -9.32 12.74
N ILE A 670 0.96 -9.73 11.52
CA ILE A 670 2.36 -9.78 11.10
C ILE A 670 2.94 -8.36 11.06
N LEU A 671 2.26 -7.40 10.43
CA LEU A 671 2.78 -6.04 10.31
C LEU A 671 2.97 -5.35 11.67
N GLN A 672 2.06 -5.54 12.63
CA GLN A 672 2.15 -5.00 13.98
C GLN A 672 3.32 -5.57 14.80
N LYS A 673 3.78 -6.79 14.48
CA LYS A 673 4.96 -7.39 15.12
C LYS A 673 6.27 -6.75 14.65
N TYR A 674 6.33 -6.32 13.39
CA TYR A 674 7.56 -5.82 12.74
C TYR A 674 7.66 -4.30 12.68
N TYR A 675 6.52 -3.60 12.72
CA TYR A 675 6.48 -2.16 12.61
C TYR A 675 5.77 -1.54 13.82
N PRO A 676 6.18 -0.32 14.22
CA PRO A 676 5.40 0.50 15.14
C PRO A 676 3.96 0.66 14.65
N SER A 677 3.01 0.81 15.58
CA SER A 677 1.56 0.84 15.32
C SER A 677 1.11 1.91 14.32
N ASP A 678 1.96 2.89 14.06
CA ASP A 678 1.73 4.04 13.19
C ASP A 678 2.43 3.91 11.82
N ASN A 679 2.82 2.71 11.41
CA ASN A 679 3.41 2.50 10.09
C ASN A 679 2.40 2.56 8.93
N VAL A 680 2.79 3.17 7.80
CA VAL A 680 1.98 3.30 6.57
C VAL A 680 1.44 1.95 6.06
N LYS A 681 2.22 0.86 6.16
CA LYS A 681 1.75 -0.48 5.72
C LYS A 681 0.59 -0.98 6.56
N ILE A 682 0.55 -0.63 7.85
CA ILE A 682 -0.58 -0.93 8.74
C ILE A 682 -1.81 -0.14 8.26
N ALA A 683 -1.65 1.14 7.92
CA ALA A 683 -2.76 1.96 7.41
C ALA A 683 -3.38 1.42 6.11
N VAL A 684 -2.55 0.95 5.17
CA VAL A 684 -3.02 0.32 3.93
C VAL A 684 -3.79 -0.98 4.24
N CYS A 685 -3.31 -1.79 5.19
CA CYS A 685 -3.99 -3.01 5.60
C CYS A 685 -5.34 -2.71 6.29
N LEU A 686 -5.40 -1.72 7.18
CA LEU A 686 -6.64 -1.27 7.81
C LEU A 686 -7.66 -0.78 6.77
N THR A 687 -7.20 -0.06 5.74
CA THR A 687 -8.05 0.37 4.62
C THR A 687 -8.62 -0.82 3.84
N ALA A 688 -7.80 -1.86 3.59
CA ALA A 688 -8.26 -3.08 2.94
C ALA A 688 -9.31 -3.82 3.79
N ILE A 689 -9.11 -3.94 5.10
CA ILE A 689 -10.09 -4.51 6.05
C ILE A 689 -11.40 -3.70 6.02
N GLY A 690 -11.30 -2.36 6.00
CA GLY A 690 -12.44 -1.46 5.85
C GLY A 690 -13.26 -1.77 4.59
N ASN A 691 -12.60 -1.96 3.45
CA ASN A 691 -13.28 -2.34 2.19
C ASN A 691 -13.97 -3.71 2.28
N VAL A 692 -13.38 -4.70 2.95
CA VAL A 692 -14.03 -6.01 3.14
C VAL A 692 -15.29 -5.87 3.99
N HIS A 693 -15.25 -5.11 5.09
CA HIS A 693 -16.43 -4.86 5.91
C HIS A 693 -17.52 -4.08 5.18
N TYR A 694 -17.13 -3.19 4.27
CA TYR A 694 -18.08 -2.49 3.39
C TYR A 694 -18.87 -3.49 2.52
N GLU A 695 -18.20 -4.43 1.84
CA GLU A 695 -18.89 -5.44 1.02
C GLU A 695 -19.77 -6.39 1.85
N GLN A 696 -19.41 -6.61 3.12
CA GLN A 696 -20.25 -7.37 4.07
C GLN A 696 -21.47 -6.56 4.57
N GLY A 697 -21.66 -5.31 4.15
CA GLY A 697 -22.71 -4.42 4.64
C GLY A 697 -22.49 -3.89 6.06
N LYS A 698 -21.32 -4.11 6.66
CA LYS A 698 -20.96 -3.69 8.02
C LYS A 698 -20.35 -2.28 7.99
N TYR A 699 -21.15 -1.31 7.56
CA TYR A 699 -20.68 0.05 7.25
C TYR A 699 -20.02 0.78 8.44
N ASP A 700 -20.51 0.61 9.67
CA ASP A 700 -19.91 1.29 10.84
C ASP A 700 -18.48 0.80 11.12
N LYS A 701 -18.26 -0.51 11.03
CA LYS A 701 -16.92 -1.10 11.15
C LYS A 701 -16.01 -0.66 10.01
N ALA A 702 -16.54 -0.60 8.79
CA ALA A 702 -15.78 -0.13 7.63
C ALA A 702 -15.26 1.30 7.86
N ILE A 703 -16.12 2.21 8.34
CA ILE A 703 -15.74 3.59 8.66
C ILE A 703 -14.71 3.65 9.80
N GLU A 704 -14.86 2.82 10.84
CA GLU A 704 -13.91 2.76 11.96
C GLU A 704 -12.49 2.45 11.46
N PHE A 705 -12.31 1.36 10.73
CA PHE A 705 -11.01 0.96 10.17
C PHE A 705 -10.46 2.00 9.18
N GLN A 706 -11.33 2.59 8.35
CA GLN A 706 -10.93 3.63 7.40
C GLN A 706 -10.45 4.90 8.10
N LYS A 707 -11.09 5.29 9.22
CA LYS A 707 -10.66 6.43 10.06
C LYS A 707 -9.34 6.14 10.79
N GLN A 708 -9.13 4.93 11.28
CA GLN A 708 -7.85 4.53 11.88
C GLN A 708 -6.71 4.61 10.84
N GLY A 709 -6.93 4.08 9.64
CA GLY A 709 -5.97 4.19 8.53
C GLY A 709 -5.69 5.65 8.15
N LEU A 710 -6.73 6.47 8.05
CA LEU A 710 -6.60 7.91 7.75
C LEU A 710 -5.73 8.65 8.77
N GLN A 711 -5.93 8.40 10.08
CA GLN A 711 -5.15 9.04 11.14
C GLN A 711 -3.67 8.71 11.04
N ILE A 712 -3.33 7.46 10.72
CA ILE A 712 -1.93 7.05 10.52
C ILE A 712 -1.34 7.74 9.28
N LEU A 713 -2.06 7.71 8.15
CA LEU A 713 -1.58 8.33 6.90
C LEU A 713 -1.34 9.84 7.07
N GLN A 714 -2.20 10.54 7.81
CA GLN A 714 -2.08 11.98 8.07
C GLN A 714 -0.86 12.37 8.92
N ARG A 715 -0.29 11.44 9.69
CA ARG A 715 0.92 11.70 10.50
C ARG A 715 2.21 11.57 9.67
N TYR A 716 2.25 10.66 8.71
CA TYR A 716 3.47 10.30 7.97
C TYR A 716 3.55 10.92 6.59
N HIS A 717 2.42 11.06 5.92
CA HIS A 717 2.39 11.65 4.61
C HIS A 717 2.09 13.15 4.72
N PHE A 718 2.61 13.91 3.76
CA PHE A 718 2.17 15.29 3.62
C PHE A 718 0.67 15.31 3.27
N PRO A 719 -0.07 16.38 3.63
CA PRO A 719 -1.54 16.41 3.55
C PRO A 719 -2.16 16.13 2.18
N GLY A 720 -1.39 16.28 1.10
CA GLY A 720 -1.84 16.04 -0.27
C GLY A 720 -1.61 14.63 -0.79
N HIS A 721 -1.07 13.69 -0.01
CA HIS A 721 -0.73 12.36 -0.53
C HIS A 721 -1.96 11.56 -1.00
N ASP A 722 -1.82 10.82 -2.11
CA ASP A 722 -2.91 10.09 -2.76
C ASP A 722 -3.64 9.12 -1.82
N ASP A 723 -2.92 8.42 -0.93
CA ASP A 723 -3.56 7.49 0.02
C ASP A 723 -4.53 8.19 0.98
N ILE A 724 -4.24 9.43 1.41
CA ILE A 724 -5.15 10.23 2.24
C ILE A 724 -6.41 10.57 1.46
N ILE A 725 -6.23 11.00 0.21
CA ILE A 725 -7.32 11.41 -0.69
C ILE A 725 -8.23 10.22 -1.03
N CYS A 726 -7.65 9.07 -1.38
CA CYS A 726 -8.38 7.82 -1.62
C CYS A 726 -9.15 7.39 -0.37
N THR A 727 -8.51 7.49 0.80
CA THR A 727 -9.14 7.11 2.06
C THR A 727 -10.33 8.00 2.39
N LEU A 728 -10.24 9.32 2.18
CA LEU A 728 -11.35 10.26 2.32
C LEU A 728 -12.50 9.94 1.36
N ASN A 729 -12.19 9.65 0.09
CA ASN A 729 -13.21 9.27 -0.90
C ASN A 729 -13.91 7.95 -0.53
N ASN A 730 -13.20 6.96 -0.01
CA ASN A 730 -13.81 5.72 0.46
C ASN A 730 -14.75 5.96 1.64
N ILE A 731 -14.37 6.80 2.63
CA ILE A 731 -15.27 7.17 3.73
C ILE A 731 -16.52 7.85 3.19
N GLY A 732 -16.36 8.83 2.29
CA GLY A 732 -17.50 9.54 1.69
C GLY A 732 -18.45 8.57 0.96
N TYR A 733 -17.89 7.60 0.24
CA TYR A 733 -18.66 6.58 -0.46
C TYR A 733 -19.43 5.66 0.50
N ILE A 734 -18.80 5.18 1.57
CA ILE A 734 -19.47 4.33 2.59
C ILE A 734 -20.59 5.11 3.28
N GLN A 735 -20.37 6.39 3.60
CA GLN A 735 -21.38 7.26 4.22
C GLN A 735 -22.59 7.49 3.32
N LYS A 736 -22.38 7.60 2.01
CA LYS A 736 -23.47 7.69 1.02
C LYS A 736 -24.33 6.42 1.03
N GLU A 737 -23.73 5.23 1.11
CA GLU A 737 -24.47 3.96 1.21
C GLU A 737 -25.25 3.82 2.54
N GLN A 738 -24.78 4.45 3.62
CA GLN A 738 -25.55 4.58 4.87
C GLN A 738 -26.71 5.59 4.79
N GLY A 739 -26.86 6.33 3.68
CA GLY A 739 -27.83 7.43 3.56
C GLY A 739 -27.42 8.74 4.25
N LYS A 740 -26.21 8.81 4.82
CA LYS A 740 -25.65 10.01 5.48
C LYS A 740 -25.01 10.94 4.44
N TYR A 741 -25.85 11.50 3.59
CA TYR A 741 -25.40 12.25 2.40
C TYR A 741 -24.61 13.53 2.73
N ASP A 742 -24.94 14.25 3.80
CA ASP A 742 -24.22 15.49 4.15
C ASP A 742 -22.81 15.20 4.67
N GLU A 743 -22.62 14.14 5.46
CA GLU A 743 -21.30 13.66 5.88
C GLU A 743 -20.48 13.19 4.68
N ALA A 744 -21.10 12.46 3.75
CA ALA A 744 -20.45 12.01 2.51
C ALA A 744 -19.92 13.20 1.68
N LEU A 745 -20.71 14.26 1.55
CA LEU A 745 -20.30 15.48 0.84
C LEU A 745 -19.12 16.18 1.50
N ASP A 746 -19.04 16.23 2.84
CA ASP A 746 -17.90 16.80 3.54
C ASP A 746 -16.60 16.09 3.18
N PHE A 747 -16.59 14.75 3.27
CA PHE A 747 -15.40 13.95 2.96
C PHE A 747 -14.96 14.09 1.50
N HIS A 748 -15.88 14.04 0.54
CA HIS A 748 -15.56 14.22 -0.88
C HIS A 748 -15.09 15.64 -1.21
N ARG A 749 -15.67 16.68 -0.59
CA ARG A 749 -15.23 18.07 -0.77
C ARG A 749 -13.83 18.31 -0.20
N ARG A 750 -13.51 17.68 0.94
CA ARG A 750 -12.15 17.72 1.51
C ARG A 750 -11.14 17.02 0.61
N ALA A 751 -11.48 15.84 0.06
CA ALA A 751 -10.64 15.15 -0.92
C ALA A 751 -10.41 16.01 -2.18
N LEU A 752 -11.45 16.63 -2.70
CA LEU A 752 -11.38 17.53 -3.86
C LEU A 752 -10.48 18.74 -3.59
N ALA A 753 -10.63 19.41 -2.44
CA ALA A 753 -9.82 20.56 -2.08
C ALA A 753 -8.33 20.22 -1.95
N LEU A 754 -8.00 19.04 -1.42
CA LEU A 754 -6.61 18.55 -1.36
C LEU A 754 -6.05 18.28 -2.77
N GLN A 755 -6.82 17.60 -3.62
CA GLN A 755 -6.41 17.34 -5.01
C GLN A 755 -6.19 18.63 -5.80
N GLU A 756 -7.10 19.59 -5.72
CA GLU A 756 -6.98 20.89 -6.41
C GLU A 756 -5.76 21.69 -5.94
N LYS A 757 -5.42 21.61 -4.64
CA LYS A 757 -4.30 22.34 -4.05
C LYS A 757 -2.93 21.75 -4.43
N TYR A 758 -2.79 20.43 -4.35
CA TYR A 758 -1.48 19.76 -4.49
C TYR A 758 -1.24 19.17 -5.88
N TYR A 759 -2.31 18.82 -6.61
CA TYR A 759 -2.23 18.19 -7.92
C TYR A 759 -3.17 18.83 -8.96
N PRO A 760 -3.05 20.15 -9.22
CA PRO A 760 -3.93 20.86 -10.14
C PRO A 760 -3.88 20.32 -11.58
N SER A 761 -2.79 19.63 -11.96
CA SER A 761 -2.60 19.01 -13.27
C SER A 761 -3.01 17.53 -13.34
N TYR A 762 -3.51 16.93 -12.24
CA TYR A 762 -3.87 15.50 -12.18
C TYR A 762 -5.39 15.31 -12.35
N TYR A 763 -5.86 15.63 -13.56
CA TYR A 763 -7.28 15.79 -13.89
C TYR A 763 -8.14 14.52 -13.72
N GLY A 764 -7.56 13.32 -13.83
CA GLY A 764 -8.28 12.04 -13.70
C GLY A 764 -8.84 11.78 -12.30
N ASN A 765 -8.03 12.00 -11.26
CA ASN A 765 -8.48 11.79 -9.87
C ASN A 765 -9.48 12.87 -9.43
N ILE A 766 -9.31 14.11 -9.89
CA ILE A 766 -10.26 15.19 -9.64
C ILE A 766 -11.63 14.85 -10.25
N ALA A 767 -11.65 14.39 -11.51
CA ALA A 767 -12.89 13.99 -12.17
C ALA A 767 -13.62 12.85 -11.44
N ASN A 768 -12.90 11.87 -10.92
CA ASN A 768 -13.49 10.79 -10.11
C ASN A 768 -14.12 11.32 -8.81
N THR A 769 -13.44 12.21 -8.09
CA THR A 769 -14.00 12.85 -6.88
C THR A 769 -15.25 13.69 -7.21
N LEU A 770 -15.23 14.44 -8.31
CA LEU A 770 -16.40 15.18 -8.80
C LEU A 770 -17.58 14.24 -9.12
N ASN A 771 -17.31 13.06 -9.70
CA ASN A 771 -18.31 12.03 -9.96
C ASN A 771 -18.88 11.41 -8.67
N HIS A 772 -18.08 11.28 -7.61
CA HIS A 772 -18.59 10.86 -6.30
C HIS A 772 -19.52 11.91 -5.68
N ILE A 773 -19.15 13.19 -5.73
CA ILE A 773 -20.01 14.30 -5.29
C ILE A 773 -21.33 14.31 -6.08
N PHE A 774 -21.24 14.13 -7.40
CA PHE A 774 -22.42 13.96 -8.26
C PHE A 774 -23.33 12.83 -7.76
N GLY A 775 -22.77 11.65 -7.48
CA GLY A 775 -23.55 10.49 -7.00
C GLY A 775 -24.32 10.79 -5.72
N VAL A 776 -23.70 11.50 -4.76
CA VAL A 776 -24.36 11.90 -3.51
C VAL A 776 -25.49 12.90 -3.75
N LEU A 777 -25.24 13.94 -4.55
CA LEU A 777 -26.26 14.96 -4.87
C LEU A 777 -27.42 14.39 -5.68
N PHE A 778 -27.14 13.42 -6.56
CA PHE A 778 -28.15 12.71 -7.33
C PHE A 778 -29.06 11.88 -6.43
N CYS A 779 -28.51 11.18 -5.42
CA CYS A 779 -29.30 10.48 -4.39
C CYS A 779 -30.17 11.43 -3.55
N GLN A 780 -29.71 12.67 -3.31
CA GLN A 780 -30.50 13.71 -2.64
C GLN A 780 -31.54 14.39 -3.56
N SER A 781 -31.68 13.97 -4.81
CA SER A 781 -32.51 14.63 -5.84
C SER A 781 -32.15 16.11 -6.11
N LYS A 782 -30.94 16.55 -5.73
CA LYS A 782 -30.42 17.90 -6.00
C LYS A 782 -29.82 17.98 -7.40
N TYR A 783 -30.65 17.71 -8.41
CA TYR A 783 -30.20 17.54 -9.80
C TYR A 783 -29.50 18.78 -10.40
N GLY A 784 -29.88 19.99 -9.99
CA GLY A 784 -29.26 21.23 -10.46
C GLY A 784 -27.79 21.38 -10.03
N GLU A 785 -27.49 21.11 -8.75
CA GLU A 785 -26.11 21.12 -8.25
C GLU A 785 -25.30 19.97 -8.84
N ALA A 786 -25.89 18.76 -8.91
CA ALA A 786 -25.26 17.57 -9.47
C ALA A 786 -24.79 17.79 -10.93
N LEU A 787 -25.61 18.50 -11.72
CA LEU A 787 -25.29 18.85 -13.10
C LEU A 787 -24.03 19.73 -13.21
N CYS A 788 -23.84 20.69 -12.29
CA CYS A 788 -22.66 21.55 -12.28
C CYS A 788 -21.36 20.76 -12.08
N TYR A 789 -21.35 19.82 -11.13
CA TYR A 789 -20.19 18.97 -10.85
C TYR A 789 -19.88 18.02 -12.00
N CYS A 790 -20.91 17.40 -12.59
CA CYS A 790 -20.73 16.47 -13.70
C CYS A 790 -20.25 17.18 -14.98
N GLN A 791 -20.78 18.37 -15.28
CA GLN A 791 -20.33 19.18 -16.41
C GLN A 791 -18.88 19.61 -16.24
N ARG A 792 -18.50 20.01 -15.02
CA ARG A 792 -17.11 20.36 -14.71
C ARG A 792 -16.17 19.17 -14.88
N ALA A 793 -16.55 17.98 -14.41
CA ALA A 793 -15.76 16.76 -14.59
C ALA A 793 -15.56 16.44 -16.09
N LEU A 794 -16.63 16.54 -16.88
CA LEU A 794 -16.57 16.32 -18.33
C LEU A 794 -15.64 17.31 -19.02
N THR A 795 -15.77 18.62 -18.74
CA THR A 795 -14.92 19.66 -19.35
C THR A 795 -13.44 19.45 -19.02
N MET A 796 -13.12 19.06 -17.78
CA MET A 796 -11.74 18.72 -17.39
C MET A 796 -11.22 17.51 -18.18
N GLN A 797 -12.01 16.43 -18.27
CA GLN A 797 -11.62 15.22 -18.99
C GLN A 797 -11.48 15.45 -20.51
N GLU A 798 -12.39 16.20 -21.14
CA GLU A 798 -12.33 16.55 -22.57
C GLU A 798 -11.12 17.43 -22.89
N SER A 799 -10.76 18.36 -22.00
CA SER A 799 -9.56 19.21 -22.18
C SER A 799 -8.25 18.40 -22.14
N TYR A 800 -8.19 17.37 -21.30
CA TYR A 800 -6.99 16.58 -21.07
C TYR A 800 -6.86 15.38 -22.02
N TYR A 801 -7.99 14.81 -22.46
CA TYR A 801 -8.03 13.75 -23.47
C TYR A 801 -8.75 14.23 -24.76
N PRO A 802 -8.14 15.12 -25.57
CA PRO A 802 -8.77 15.60 -26.80
C PRO A 802 -9.06 14.49 -27.82
N SER A 803 -8.30 13.39 -27.77
CA SER A 803 -8.51 12.21 -28.61
C SER A 803 -9.60 11.27 -28.08
N GLY A 804 -10.08 11.50 -26.85
CA GLY A 804 -11.06 10.70 -26.09
C GLY A 804 -10.42 9.71 -25.11
N ASN A 805 -11.18 9.33 -24.07
CA ASN A 805 -10.79 8.36 -23.03
C ASN A 805 -12.04 7.67 -22.46
N ALA A 806 -11.94 6.40 -22.05
CA ALA A 806 -13.06 5.64 -21.46
C ALA A 806 -13.69 6.32 -20.23
N SER A 807 -12.91 7.08 -19.46
CA SER A 807 -13.42 7.87 -18.31
C SER A 807 -14.43 8.96 -18.70
N ILE A 808 -14.38 9.49 -19.93
CA ILE A 808 -15.36 10.46 -20.44
C ILE A 808 -16.76 9.84 -20.52
N ALA A 809 -16.85 8.54 -20.84
CA ALA A 809 -18.14 7.85 -20.97
C ALA A 809 -18.92 7.84 -19.65
N SER A 810 -18.23 7.73 -18.51
CA SER A 810 -18.87 7.76 -17.18
C SER A 810 -19.53 9.11 -16.88
N SER A 811 -18.85 10.22 -17.17
CA SER A 811 -19.38 11.58 -16.99
C SER A 811 -20.53 11.88 -17.96
N LEU A 812 -20.43 11.45 -19.21
CA LEU A 812 -21.51 11.57 -20.19
C LEU A 812 -22.76 10.79 -19.74
N ASN A 813 -22.58 9.58 -19.21
CA ASN A 813 -23.67 8.77 -18.68
C ASN A 813 -24.34 9.41 -17.45
N ASN A 814 -23.55 9.99 -16.56
CA ASN A 814 -24.08 10.72 -15.40
C ASN A 814 -24.94 11.92 -15.83
N LEU A 815 -24.51 12.68 -16.85
CA LEU A 815 -25.34 13.73 -17.46
C LEU A 815 -26.63 13.16 -18.08
N GLY A 816 -26.53 12.07 -18.84
CA GLY A 816 -27.70 11.38 -19.39
C GLY A 816 -28.70 10.96 -18.32
N ASN A 817 -28.23 10.43 -17.18
CA ASN A 817 -29.06 10.05 -16.05
C ASN A 817 -29.77 11.24 -15.39
N ILE A 818 -29.10 12.39 -15.23
CA ILE A 818 -29.75 13.62 -14.72
C ILE A 818 -30.89 14.04 -15.65
N LEU A 819 -30.62 14.09 -16.95
CA LEU A 819 -31.60 14.52 -17.95
C LEU A 819 -32.78 13.53 -18.03
N TYR A 820 -32.51 12.24 -17.90
CA TYR A 820 -33.54 11.21 -17.78
C TYR A 820 -34.47 11.47 -16.58
N GLN A 821 -33.93 11.76 -15.40
CA GLN A 821 -34.74 12.05 -14.22
C GLN A 821 -35.52 13.37 -14.35
N GLN A 822 -35.00 14.34 -15.09
CA GLN A 822 -35.70 15.58 -15.41
C GLN A 822 -36.79 15.41 -16.49
N GLY A 823 -36.95 14.21 -17.06
CA GLY A 823 -37.89 13.94 -18.15
C GLY A 823 -37.42 14.44 -19.53
N LYS A 824 -36.18 14.92 -19.65
CA LYS A 824 -35.55 15.38 -20.90
C LYS A 824 -34.95 14.21 -21.67
N TYR A 825 -35.81 13.29 -22.10
CA TYR A 825 -35.37 12.00 -22.65
C TYR A 825 -34.57 12.12 -23.95
N ASP A 826 -34.87 13.09 -24.83
CA ASP A 826 -34.15 13.26 -26.10
C ASP A 826 -32.68 13.66 -25.87
N GLU A 827 -32.44 14.62 -24.97
CA GLU A 827 -31.09 15.03 -24.59
C GLU A 827 -30.36 13.88 -23.87
N ALA A 828 -31.06 13.12 -23.01
CA ALA A 828 -30.47 11.97 -22.33
C ALA A 828 -29.96 10.90 -23.31
N VAL A 829 -30.73 10.58 -24.36
CA VAL A 829 -30.32 9.64 -25.41
C VAL A 829 -29.06 10.12 -26.15
N ASP A 830 -28.93 11.42 -26.44
CA ASP A 830 -27.73 11.98 -27.07
C ASP A 830 -26.47 11.73 -26.23
N PHE A 831 -26.54 12.04 -24.93
CA PHE A 831 -25.43 11.81 -24.01
C PHE A 831 -25.08 10.33 -23.87
N PHE A 832 -26.07 9.43 -23.77
CA PHE A 832 -25.79 8.00 -23.73
C PHE A 832 -25.19 7.46 -25.04
N ARG A 833 -25.59 7.99 -26.21
CA ARG A 833 -24.99 7.64 -27.50
C ARG A 833 -23.54 8.10 -27.59
N ARG A 834 -23.23 9.31 -27.09
CA ARG A 834 -21.85 9.80 -27.02
C ARG A 834 -20.99 8.95 -26.08
N ALA A 835 -21.55 8.51 -24.94
CA ALA A 835 -20.86 7.60 -24.01
C ALA A 835 -20.57 6.25 -24.67
N LEU A 836 -21.55 5.67 -25.37
CA LEU A 836 -21.39 4.43 -26.14
C LEU A 836 -20.29 4.57 -27.20
N ALA A 837 -20.33 5.63 -28.01
CA ALA A 837 -19.32 5.87 -29.05
C ALA A 837 -17.90 6.05 -28.47
N ALA A 838 -17.78 6.67 -27.29
CA ALA A 838 -16.49 6.81 -26.61
C ALA A 838 -15.91 5.45 -26.18
N VAL A 839 -16.73 4.56 -25.60
CA VAL A 839 -16.26 3.23 -25.20
C VAL A 839 -15.99 2.33 -26.40
N GLU A 840 -16.84 2.34 -27.42
CA GLU A 840 -16.62 1.54 -28.65
C GLU A 840 -15.29 1.92 -29.34
N LYS A 841 -14.94 3.21 -29.35
CA LYS A 841 -13.70 3.70 -29.96
C LYS A 841 -12.45 3.34 -29.15
N HIS A 842 -12.50 3.47 -27.82
CA HIS A 842 -11.31 3.38 -26.97
C HIS A 842 -11.14 2.04 -26.25
N SER A 843 -12.21 1.25 -26.14
CA SER A 843 -12.23 -0.03 -25.44
C SER A 843 -13.22 -1.00 -26.13
N PRO A 844 -12.96 -1.38 -27.40
CA PRO A 844 -13.89 -2.19 -28.20
C PRO A 844 -14.11 -3.60 -27.64
N SER A 845 -13.18 -4.11 -26.82
CA SER A 845 -13.29 -5.38 -26.11
C SER A 845 -14.05 -5.29 -24.77
N ASP A 846 -14.42 -4.09 -24.31
CA ASP A 846 -15.19 -3.89 -23.08
C ASP A 846 -16.70 -4.03 -23.33
N HIS A 847 -17.09 -5.28 -23.63
CA HIS A 847 -18.48 -5.63 -23.91
C HIS A 847 -19.43 -5.34 -22.75
N SER A 848 -18.95 -5.34 -21.51
CA SER A 848 -19.75 -5.02 -20.32
C SER A 848 -20.18 -3.55 -20.30
N SER A 849 -19.23 -2.63 -20.53
CA SER A 849 -19.53 -1.19 -20.58
C SER A 849 -20.41 -0.84 -21.79
N ILE A 850 -20.15 -1.45 -22.95
CA ILE A 850 -20.97 -1.27 -24.17
C ILE A 850 -22.43 -1.71 -23.89
N ALA A 851 -22.61 -2.89 -23.30
CA ALA A 851 -23.92 -3.40 -22.91
C ALA A 851 -24.66 -2.47 -21.94
N PHE A 852 -23.94 -1.90 -20.96
CA PHE A 852 -24.50 -0.97 -19.98
C PHE A 852 -25.09 0.29 -20.65
N TYR A 853 -24.32 0.96 -21.51
CA TYR A 853 -24.81 2.17 -22.18
C TYR A 853 -25.95 1.89 -23.17
N MET A 854 -25.89 0.77 -23.90
CA MET A 854 -26.98 0.35 -24.78
C MET A 854 -28.27 0.06 -24.01
N ASN A 855 -28.18 -0.53 -22.81
CA ASN A 855 -29.33 -0.73 -21.94
C ASN A 855 -29.94 0.60 -21.47
N ASN A 856 -29.13 1.60 -21.11
CA ASN A 856 -29.62 2.94 -20.74
C ASN A 856 -30.33 3.64 -21.90
N ILE A 857 -29.81 3.49 -23.13
CA ILE A 857 -30.48 3.97 -24.34
C ILE A 857 -31.83 3.27 -24.51
N GLY A 858 -31.88 1.93 -24.44
CA GLY A 858 -33.11 1.16 -24.57
C GLY A 858 -34.17 1.55 -23.52
N MET A 859 -33.77 1.71 -22.26
CA MET A 859 -34.67 2.17 -21.19
C MET A 859 -35.20 3.58 -21.44
N THR A 860 -34.37 4.47 -21.98
CA THR A 860 -34.76 5.85 -22.28
C THR A 860 -35.72 5.91 -23.46
N LEU A 861 -35.45 5.14 -24.53
CA LEU A 861 -36.34 5.01 -25.68
C LEU A 861 -37.70 4.42 -25.29
N CYS A 862 -37.73 3.48 -24.33
CA CYS A 862 -38.98 2.96 -23.78
C CYS A 862 -39.82 4.05 -23.10
N LYS A 863 -39.19 5.00 -22.40
CA LYS A 863 -39.90 6.17 -21.82
C LYS A 863 -40.39 7.16 -22.86
N GLN A 864 -39.75 7.22 -24.03
CA GLN A 864 -40.21 7.97 -25.20
C GLN A 864 -41.29 7.24 -26.00
N GLU A 865 -41.76 6.08 -25.53
CA GLU A 865 -42.72 5.21 -26.23
C GLU A 865 -42.20 4.65 -27.57
N LYS A 866 -40.89 4.76 -27.84
CA LYS A 866 -40.19 4.15 -28.99
C LYS A 866 -39.83 2.71 -28.69
N TYR A 867 -40.86 1.88 -28.49
CA TYR A 867 -40.70 0.54 -27.95
C TYR A 867 -39.92 -0.41 -28.87
N ASP A 868 -40.09 -0.32 -30.20
CA ASP A 868 -39.41 -1.23 -31.13
C ASP A 868 -37.89 -0.98 -31.18
N GLU A 869 -37.46 0.29 -31.18
CA GLU A 869 -36.05 0.65 -31.07
C GLU A 869 -35.46 0.18 -29.72
N ALA A 870 -36.20 0.35 -28.62
CA ALA A 870 -35.77 -0.11 -27.30
C ALA A 870 -35.53 -1.64 -27.28
N VAL A 871 -36.42 -2.42 -27.89
CA VAL A 871 -36.26 -3.88 -28.02
C VAL A 871 -35.03 -4.23 -28.86
N ASP A 872 -34.76 -3.52 -29.95
CA ASP A 872 -33.57 -3.75 -30.79
C ASP A 872 -32.27 -3.58 -30.00
N TYR A 873 -32.13 -2.46 -29.26
CA TYR A 873 -30.96 -2.24 -28.41
C TYR A 873 -30.77 -3.36 -27.38
N HIS A 874 -31.83 -3.75 -26.65
CA HIS A 874 -31.73 -4.82 -25.67
C HIS A 874 -31.45 -6.20 -26.29
N ARG A 875 -31.95 -6.50 -27.49
CA ARG A 875 -31.62 -7.75 -28.21
C ARG A 875 -30.15 -7.80 -28.61
N ARG A 876 -29.61 -6.71 -29.15
CA ARG A 876 -28.18 -6.62 -29.49
C ARG A 876 -27.29 -6.81 -28.25
N VAL A 877 -27.70 -6.28 -27.10
CA VAL A 877 -27.01 -6.51 -25.82
C VAL A 877 -27.08 -7.98 -25.42
N LEU A 878 -28.25 -8.62 -25.53
CA LEU A 878 -28.43 -10.03 -25.20
C LEU A 878 -27.54 -10.93 -26.07
N GLU A 879 -27.52 -10.70 -27.39
CA GLU A 879 -26.67 -11.43 -28.34
C GLU A 879 -25.18 -11.27 -28.02
N MET A 880 -24.76 -10.06 -27.66
CA MET A 880 -23.38 -9.78 -27.25
C MET A 880 -23.01 -10.53 -25.95
N GLN A 881 -23.89 -10.49 -24.94
CA GLN A 881 -23.68 -11.17 -23.67
C GLN A 881 -23.63 -12.69 -23.83
N GLU A 882 -24.56 -13.27 -24.61
CA GLU A 882 -24.60 -14.71 -24.90
C GLU A 882 -23.37 -15.19 -25.68
N LYS A 883 -22.82 -14.36 -26.58
CA LYS A 883 -21.68 -14.73 -27.43
C LYS A 883 -20.32 -14.58 -26.73
N TYR A 884 -20.13 -13.51 -25.95
CA TYR A 884 -18.80 -13.13 -25.45
C TYR A 884 -18.63 -13.30 -23.94
N CYS A 885 -19.71 -13.51 -23.17
CA CYS A 885 -19.59 -13.65 -21.72
C CYS A 885 -20.19 -14.96 -21.18
N SER A 886 -19.35 -15.99 -21.06
CA SER A 886 -19.72 -17.28 -20.44
C SER A 886 -20.01 -17.19 -18.94
N SER A 887 -19.54 -16.14 -18.26
CA SER A 887 -19.70 -15.93 -16.80
C SER A 887 -20.74 -14.88 -16.42
N CYS A 888 -21.37 -14.15 -17.37
CA CYS A 888 -22.29 -13.03 -17.07
C CYS A 888 -23.77 -13.46 -16.97
N GLN A 889 -24.06 -14.54 -16.24
CA GLN A 889 -25.44 -15.05 -16.13
C GLN A 889 -26.41 -14.01 -15.52
N ARG A 890 -25.95 -13.20 -14.57
CA ARG A 890 -26.73 -12.11 -13.97
C ARG A 890 -27.14 -11.05 -15.01
N ASP A 891 -26.21 -10.63 -15.85
CA ASP A 891 -26.45 -9.55 -16.82
C ASP A 891 -27.41 -10.01 -17.93
N ILE A 892 -27.29 -11.27 -18.36
CA ILE A 892 -28.23 -11.89 -19.30
C ILE A 892 -29.65 -11.84 -18.72
N ALA A 893 -29.83 -12.23 -17.45
CA ALA A 893 -31.14 -12.19 -16.80
C ALA A 893 -31.71 -10.75 -16.71
N ASN A 894 -30.86 -9.76 -16.43
CA ASN A 894 -31.27 -8.35 -16.38
C ASN A 894 -31.71 -7.84 -17.77
N THR A 895 -30.96 -8.16 -18.82
CA THR A 895 -31.33 -7.79 -20.20
C THR A 895 -32.63 -8.45 -20.63
N LEU A 896 -32.85 -9.73 -20.31
CA LEU A 896 -34.13 -10.42 -20.54
C LEU A 896 -35.29 -9.74 -19.80
N ASN A 897 -35.05 -9.30 -18.55
CA ASN A 897 -36.02 -8.51 -17.80
C ASN A 897 -36.31 -7.14 -18.45
N TYR A 898 -35.31 -6.45 -18.99
CA TYR A 898 -35.53 -5.19 -19.72
C TYR A 898 -36.37 -5.41 -20.97
N ILE A 899 -36.10 -6.45 -21.76
CA ILE A 899 -36.93 -6.82 -22.92
C ILE A 899 -38.38 -7.05 -22.48
N GLY A 900 -38.60 -7.85 -21.42
CA GLY A 900 -39.94 -8.06 -20.87
C GLY A 900 -40.63 -6.76 -20.43
N ASN A 901 -39.90 -5.84 -19.79
CA ASN A 901 -40.43 -4.54 -19.35
C ASN A 901 -40.83 -3.63 -20.53
N VAL A 902 -40.21 -3.78 -21.69
CA VAL A 902 -40.62 -3.06 -22.91
C VAL A 902 -41.83 -3.75 -23.56
N LEU A 903 -41.81 -5.08 -23.66
CA LEU A 903 -42.89 -5.85 -24.28
C LEU A 903 -44.23 -5.76 -23.53
N ILE A 904 -44.21 -5.65 -22.19
CA ILE A 904 -45.43 -5.42 -21.41
C ILE A 904 -46.09 -4.08 -21.76
N ARG A 905 -45.30 -3.04 -22.09
CA ARG A 905 -45.82 -1.73 -22.56
C ARG A 905 -46.44 -1.83 -23.95
N GLN A 906 -45.93 -2.72 -24.79
CA GLN A 906 -46.54 -3.09 -26.07
C GLN A 906 -47.77 -4.01 -25.93
N LYS A 907 -48.19 -4.36 -24.70
CA LYS A 907 -49.25 -5.33 -24.40
C LYS A 907 -48.99 -6.75 -24.95
N LYS A 908 -47.73 -7.09 -25.27
CA LYS A 908 -47.30 -8.43 -25.70
C LYS A 908 -47.04 -9.33 -24.49
N TYR A 909 -48.10 -9.62 -23.75
CA TYR A 909 -48.01 -10.26 -22.43
C TYR A 909 -47.44 -11.68 -22.46
N ASP A 910 -47.79 -12.50 -23.46
CA ASP A 910 -47.32 -13.90 -23.51
C ASP A 910 -45.83 -14.00 -23.86
N GLU A 911 -45.35 -13.16 -24.80
CA GLU A 911 -43.92 -13.02 -25.10
C GLU A 911 -43.15 -12.52 -23.87
N THR A 912 -43.69 -11.53 -23.16
CA THR A 912 -43.13 -10.98 -21.92
C THR A 912 -42.91 -12.08 -20.88
N ILE A 913 -43.92 -12.93 -20.63
CA ILE A 913 -43.83 -14.04 -19.68
C ILE A 913 -42.73 -15.03 -20.09
N ASN A 914 -42.56 -15.29 -21.39
CA ASN A 914 -41.50 -16.17 -21.87
C ASN A 914 -40.10 -15.61 -21.57
N PHE A 915 -39.88 -14.31 -21.83
CA PHE A 915 -38.62 -13.64 -21.50
C PHE A 915 -38.33 -13.63 -20.00
N TYR A 916 -39.32 -13.30 -19.16
CA TYR A 916 -39.14 -13.36 -17.71
C TYR A 916 -38.91 -14.77 -17.17
N LYS A 917 -39.55 -15.80 -17.74
CA LYS A 917 -39.28 -17.20 -17.37
C LYS A 917 -37.87 -17.64 -17.75
N ARG A 918 -37.35 -17.18 -18.89
CA ARG A 918 -35.94 -17.38 -19.26
C ARG A 918 -35.02 -16.69 -18.25
N ALA A 919 -35.30 -15.44 -17.87
CA ALA A 919 -34.53 -14.71 -16.87
C ALA A 919 -34.53 -15.44 -15.52
N LEU A 920 -35.70 -15.92 -15.09
CA LEU A 920 -35.89 -16.67 -13.85
C LEU A 920 -35.05 -17.96 -13.84
N ASN A 921 -35.08 -18.75 -14.92
CA ASN A 921 -34.29 -19.98 -15.03
C ASN A 921 -32.77 -19.72 -14.96
N VAL A 922 -32.30 -18.64 -15.59
CA VAL A 922 -30.89 -18.21 -15.48
C VAL A 922 -30.54 -17.83 -14.04
N GLN A 923 -31.41 -17.08 -13.36
CA GLN A 923 -31.19 -16.65 -11.98
C GLN A 923 -31.26 -17.80 -10.98
N GLU A 924 -32.20 -18.75 -11.13
CA GLU A 924 -32.35 -19.91 -10.24
C GLU A 924 -31.14 -20.84 -10.29
N LYS A 925 -30.51 -21.00 -11.46
CA LYS A 925 -29.25 -21.75 -11.59
C LYS A 925 -28.09 -21.09 -10.86
N TYR A 926 -28.08 -19.76 -10.83
CA TYR A 926 -26.99 -18.98 -10.24
C TYR A 926 -27.18 -18.74 -8.73
N TYR A 927 -28.42 -18.57 -8.27
CA TYR A 927 -28.80 -18.34 -6.87
C TYR A 927 -29.69 -19.47 -6.34
N PRO A 928 -29.15 -20.68 -6.10
CA PRO A 928 -29.95 -21.84 -5.69
C PRO A 928 -30.62 -21.67 -4.31
N THR A 929 -30.08 -20.79 -3.44
CA THR A 929 -30.63 -20.49 -2.12
C THR A 929 -31.66 -19.35 -2.12
N GLY A 930 -32.00 -18.79 -3.29
CA GLY A 930 -32.86 -17.61 -3.41
C GLY A 930 -32.08 -16.29 -3.33
N HIS A 931 -32.54 -15.27 -4.05
CA HIS A 931 -31.94 -13.93 -4.10
C HIS A 931 -33.01 -12.87 -4.44
N VAL A 932 -32.78 -11.60 -4.05
CA VAL A 932 -33.72 -10.49 -4.31
C VAL A 932 -33.98 -10.26 -5.80
N ASP A 933 -33.01 -10.58 -6.66
CA ASP A 933 -33.17 -10.52 -8.13
C ASP A 933 -34.23 -11.52 -8.64
N ILE A 934 -34.31 -12.72 -8.05
CA ILE A 934 -35.35 -13.72 -8.36
C ILE A 934 -36.72 -13.16 -7.96
N ALA A 935 -36.84 -12.59 -6.76
CA ALA A 935 -38.07 -11.98 -6.28
C ALA A 935 -38.55 -10.85 -7.22
N THR A 936 -37.62 -10.05 -7.76
CA THR A 936 -37.95 -8.98 -8.71
C THR A 936 -38.51 -9.53 -10.02
N THR A 937 -37.90 -10.58 -10.58
CA THR A 937 -38.42 -11.24 -11.80
C THR A 937 -39.80 -11.86 -11.55
N LEU A 938 -40.01 -12.51 -10.40
CA LEU A 938 -41.32 -13.05 -10.00
C LEU A 938 -42.38 -11.94 -9.86
N ILE A 939 -42.03 -10.79 -9.27
CA ILE A 939 -42.91 -9.61 -9.19
C ILE A 939 -43.29 -9.11 -10.59
N ASN A 940 -42.37 -9.10 -11.54
CA ASN A 940 -42.65 -8.68 -12.91
C ASN A 940 -43.58 -9.67 -13.64
N ILE A 941 -43.38 -10.98 -13.43
CA ILE A 941 -44.30 -12.02 -13.92
C ILE A 941 -45.70 -11.84 -13.31
N GLY A 942 -45.78 -11.67 -11.98
CA GLY A 942 -47.05 -11.44 -11.27
C GLY A 942 -47.76 -10.18 -11.77
N THR A 943 -47.02 -9.09 -11.98
CA THR A 943 -47.55 -7.84 -12.54
C THR A 943 -48.07 -8.06 -13.97
N THR A 944 -47.40 -8.87 -14.78
CA THR A 944 -47.84 -9.21 -16.14
C THR A 944 -49.14 -10.01 -16.11
N PHE A 945 -49.27 -10.98 -15.20
CA PHE A 945 -50.52 -11.72 -15.01
C PHE A 945 -51.67 -10.85 -14.50
N ARG A 946 -51.38 -9.86 -13.63
CA ARG A 946 -52.38 -8.86 -13.21
C ARG A 946 -52.90 -8.05 -14.40
N GLN A 947 -52.03 -7.64 -15.33
CA GLN A 947 -52.45 -6.93 -16.56
C GLN A 947 -53.24 -7.82 -17.53
N GLN A 948 -53.06 -9.14 -17.47
CA GLN A 948 -53.91 -10.12 -18.16
C GLN A 948 -55.21 -10.46 -17.39
N GLU A 949 -55.49 -9.79 -16.27
CA GLU A 949 -56.62 -10.08 -15.36
C GLU A 949 -56.61 -11.52 -14.77
N LYS A 950 -55.44 -12.19 -14.78
CA LYS A 950 -55.25 -13.52 -14.19
C LYS A 950 -54.79 -13.39 -12.73
N PHE A 951 -55.69 -12.91 -11.86
CA PHE A 951 -55.38 -12.52 -10.48
C PHE A 951 -54.81 -13.64 -9.62
N ASP A 952 -55.31 -14.88 -9.73
CA ASP A 952 -54.81 -16.02 -8.94
C ASP A 952 -53.32 -16.28 -9.19
N LYS A 953 -52.90 -16.29 -10.47
CA LYS A 953 -51.50 -16.43 -10.84
C LYS A 953 -50.68 -15.23 -10.39
N ALA A 954 -51.22 -14.01 -10.51
CA ALA A 954 -50.52 -12.82 -10.04
C ALA A 954 -50.20 -12.93 -8.55
N ILE A 955 -51.17 -13.32 -7.72
CA ILE A 955 -50.99 -13.52 -6.28
C ILE A 955 -49.96 -14.61 -6.00
N GLU A 956 -50.02 -15.76 -6.69
CA GLU A 956 -49.06 -16.86 -6.52
C GLU A 956 -47.61 -16.39 -6.71
N TYR A 957 -47.32 -15.68 -7.80
CA TYR A 957 -45.97 -15.20 -8.10
C TYR A 957 -45.50 -14.11 -7.12
N HIS A 958 -46.39 -13.21 -6.69
CA HIS A 958 -46.05 -12.20 -5.68
C HIS A 958 -45.84 -12.79 -4.28
N GLN A 959 -46.56 -13.85 -3.92
CA GLN A 959 -46.35 -14.56 -2.66
C GLN A 959 -45.00 -15.27 -2.63
N LYS A 960 -44.62 -15.95 -3.72
CA LYS A 960 -43.28 -16.55 -3.86
C LYS A 960 -42.17 -15.49 -3.75
N ALA A 961 -42.36 -14.33 -4.36
CA ALA A 961 -41.41 -13.22 -4.24
C ALA A 961 -41.34 -12.68 -2.79
N LEU A 962 -42.48 -12.58 -2.11
CA LEU A 962 -42.58 -12.11 -0.73
C LEU A 962 -41.83 -13.05 0.22
N GLU A 963 -41.99 -14.38 0.07
CA GLU A 963 -41.30 -15.38 0.88
C GLU A 963 -39.77 -15.24 0.77
N ILE A 964 -39.24 -15.08 -0.46
CA ILE A 964 -37.81 -14.86 -0.68
C ILE A 964 -37.34 -13.57 0.00
N GLN A 965 -38.11 -12.48 -0.11
CA GLN A 965 -37.75 -11.20 0.49
C GLN A 965 -37.82 -11.21 2.02
N GLU A 966 -38.80 -11.89 2.62
CA GLU A 966 -38.94 -12.02 4.07
C GLU A 966 -37.79 -12.86 4.67
N ASN A 967 -37.38 -13.91 3.98
CA ASN A 967 -36.20 -14.69 4.38
C ASN A 967 -34.90 -13.87 4.29
N TYR A 968 -34.79 -12.98 3.29
CA TYR A 968 -33.61 -12.13 3.09
C TYR A 968 -33.58 -10.91 4.02
N PHE A 969 -34.74 -10.39 4.42
CA PHE A 969 -34.89 -9.24 5.32
C PHE A 969 -35.77 -9.58 6.54
N PRO A 970 -35.25 -10.35 7.52
CA PRO A 970 -36.06 -10.84 8.66
C PRO A 970 -36.59 -9.71 9.55
N SER A 971 -35.88 -8.58 9.64
CA SER A 971 -36.30 -7.39 10.38
C SER A 971 -37.36 -6.54 9.66
N GLY A 972 -37.81 -6.97 8.47
CA GLY A 972 -38.64 -6.18 7.57
C GLY A 972 -37.80 -5.22 6.71
N SER A 973 -38.36 -4.82 5.56
CA SER A 973 -37.77 -3.88 4.61
C SER A 973 -38.87 -3.15 3.85
N VAL A 974 -38.59 -1.94 3.36
CA VAL A 974 -39.49 -1.18 2.47
C VAL A 974 -39.83 -2.01 1.21
N ILE A 975 -38.90 -2.85 0.75
CA ILE A 975 -39.13 -3.76 -0.39
C ILE A 975 -40.23 -4.78 -0.08
N VAL A 976 -40.19 -5.38 1.12
CA VAL A 976 -41.22 -6.32 1.61
C VAL A 976 -42.57 -5.61 1.68
N ALA A 977 -42.63 -4.40 2.25
CA ALA A 977 -43.86 -3.60 2.32
C ALA A 977 -44.43 -3.30 0.93
N ASN A 978 -43.59 -2.99 -0.05
CA ASN A 978 -44.01 -2.73 -1.43
C ASN A 978 -44.59 -3.97 -2.11
N THR A 979 -44.02 -5.16 -1.88
CA THR A 979 -44.58 -6.42 -2.39
C THR A 979 -45.92 -6.75 -1.74
N ILE A 980 -46.05 -6.53 -0.43
CA ILE A 980 -47.32 -6.66 0.31
C ILE A 980 -48.38 -5.70 -0.27
N ASN A 981 -48.01 -4.43 -0.52
CA ASN A 981 -48.91 -3.47 -1.17
C ASN A 981 -49.32 -3.93 -2.58
N ARG A 982 -48.41 -4.53 -3.38
CA ARG A 982 -48.75 -5.08 -4.70
C ARG A 982 -49.77 -6.21 -4.63
N ILE A 983 -49.67 -7.11 -3.65
CA ILE A 983 -50.69 -8.14 -3.39
C ILE A 983 -52.02 -7.47 -2.99
N GLY A 984 -51.97 -6.47 -2.11
CA GLY A 984 -53.14 -5.66 -1.75
C GLY A 984 -53.80 -4.99 -2.95
N HIS A 985 -53.03 -4.47 -3.90
CA HIS A 985 -53.54 -3.89 -5.14
C HIS A 985 -54.24 -4.93 -6.03
N ILE A 986 -53.70 -6.15 -6.13
CA ILE A 986 -54.31 -7.22 -6.92
C ILE A 986 -55.65 -7.64 -6.30
N LEU A 987 -55.67 -7.82 -4.98
CA LEU A 987 -56.90 -8.15 -4.24
C LEU A 987 -57.93 -7.00 -4.32
N TYR A 988 -57.47 -5.75 -4.39
CA TYR A 988 -58.35 -4.59 -4.60
C TYR A 988 -58.99 -4.60 -5.99
N ASP A 989 -58.21 -4.90 -7.04
CA ASP A 989 -58.73 -5.03 -8.42
C ASP A 989 -59.74 -6.19 -8.53
N GLU A 990 -59.49 -7.29 -7.80
CA GLU A 990 -60.41 -8.42 -7.65
C GLU A 990 -61.61 -8.13 -6.73
N ARG A 991 -61.69 -6.91 -6.17
CA ARG A 991 -62.76 -6.42 -5.25
C ARG A 991 -62.88 -7.18 -3.93
N LYS A 992 -61.82 -7.87 -3.48
CA LYS A 992 -61.76 -8.57 -2.17
C LYS A 992 -61.36 -7.61 -1.04
N TYR A 993 -62.15 -6.58 -0.81
CA TYR A 993 -61.79 -5.44 0.05
C TYR A 993 -61.42 -5.78 1.50
N ASP A 994 -62.03 -6.81 2.11
CA ASP A 994 -61.74 -7.17 3.50
C ASP A 994 -60.33 -7.76 3.66
N ALA A 995 -59.88 -8.60 2.74
CA ALA A 995 -58.53 -9.15 2.75
C ALA A 995 -57.46 -8.07 2.50
N VAL A 996 -57.75 -7.06 1.68
CA VAL A 996 -56.80 -5.98 1.34
C VAL A 996 -56.37 -5.17 2.57
N ILE A 997 -57.30 -4.94 3.51
CA ILE A 997 -57.05 -4.12 4.70
C ILE A 997 -55.88 -4.69 5.52
N ASP A 998 -55.81 -6.01 5.67
CA ASP A 998 -54.76 -6.65 6.46
C ASP A 998 -53.39 -6.53 5.79
N TYR A 999 -53.31 -6.70 4.47
CA TYR A 999 -52.08 -6.49 3.70
C TYR A 999 -51.61 -5.03 3.80
N TYR A 1000 -52.48 -4.05 3.57
CA TYR A 1000 -52.07 -2.64 3.67
C TYR A 1000 -51.69 -2.22 5.08
N ARG A 1001 -52.36 -2.73 6.13
CA ARG A 1001 -51.94 -2.47 7.52
C ARG A 1001 -50.56 -3.04 7.82
N ARG A 1002 -50.29 -4.26 7.35
CA ARG A 1002 -48.98 -4.89 7.50
C ARG A 1002 -47.89 -4.10 6.77
N ALA A 1003 -48.14 -3.66 5.55
CA ALA A 1003 -47.22 -2.81 4.81
C ALA A 1003 -46.98 -1.47 5.51
N LEU A 1004 -48.05 -0.82 5.99
CA LEU A 1004 -47.97 0.45 6.70
C LEU A 1004 -47.14 0.35 7.98
N SER A 1005 -47.34 -0.72 8.78
CA SER A 1005 -46.57 -0.95 10.00
C SER A 1005 -45.06 -1.08 9.71
N ILE A 1006 -44.68 -1.72 8.61
CA ILE A 1006 -43.28 -1.81 8.19
C ILE A 1006 -42.79 -0.42 7.74
N GLN A 1007 -43.56 0.29 6.92
CA GLN A 1007 -43.15 1.60 6.40
C GLN A 1007 -43.01 2.67 7.51
N GLU A 1008 -43.93 2.73 8.47
CA GLU A 1008 -43.89 3.68 9.59
C GLU A 1008 -42.66 3.45 10.49
N ASN A 1009 -42.19 2.19 10.63
CA ASN A 1009 -40.95 1.90 11.36
C ASN A 1009 -39.70 2.43 10.63
N PHE A 1010 -39.67 2.36 9.29
CA PHE A 1010 -38.53 2.81 8.49
C PHE A 1010 -38.53 4.32 8.20
N TYR A 1011 -39.70 4.95 8.18
CA TYR A 1011 -39.85 6.38 7.92
C TYR A 1011 -40.67 7.06 9.02
N PRO A 1012 -40.10 7.27 10.23
CA PRO A 1012 -40.82 7.87 11.36
C PRO A 1012 -41.32 9.29 11.06
N ASP A 1013 -40.56 10.04 10.26
CA ASP A 1013 -40.86 11.44 9.90
C ASP A 1013 -41.83 11.60 8.71
N GLY A 1014 -42.31 10.47 8.17
CA GLY A 1014 -43.19 10.36 7.02
C GLY A 1014 -42.46 10.29 5.67
N HIS A 1015 -42.87 9.35 4.82
CA HIS A 1015 -42.38 9.19 3.44
C HIS A 1015 -43.56 9.15 2.46
N ILE A 1016 -43.33 9.54 1.20
CA ILE A 1016 -44.37 9.62 0.18
C ILE A 1016 -45.10 8.28 -0.02
N ASP A 1017 -44.40 7.15 0.12
CA ASP A 1017 -45.00 5.81 0.02
C ASP A 1017 -46.08 5.52 1.07
N ILE A 1018 -45.90 6.04 2.29
CA ILE A 1018 -46.90 5.93 3.37
C ILE A 1018 -48.17 6.69 2.96
N SER A 1019 -48.02 7.85 2.30
CA SER A 1019 -49.16 8.63 1.81
C SER A 1019 -50.00 7.84 0.82
N TYR A 1020 -49.37 7.09 -0.09
CA TYR A 1020 -50.07 6.25 -1.05
C TYR A 1020 -50.84 5.13 -0.34
N THR A 1021 -50.20 4.40 0.58
CA THR A 1021 -50.87 3.35 1.36
C THR A 1021 -52.05 3.91 2.17
N PHE A 1022 -51.93 5.10 2.75
CA PHE A 1022 -53.06 5.79 3.39
C PHE A 1022 -54.18 6.12 2.42
N SER A 1023 -53.88 6.66 1.24
CA SER A 1023 -54.91 6.95 0.23
C SER A 1023 -55.64 5.70 -0.24
N PHE A 1024 -54.93 4.59 -0.47
CA PHE A 1024 -55.57 3.33 -0.87
C PHE A 1024 -56.43 2.71 0.24
N LEU A 1025 -55.97 2.76 1.48
CA LEU A 1025 -56.77 2.33 2.63
C LEU A 1025 -57.99 3.26 2.81
N GLY A 1026 -57.82 4.56 2.57
CA GLY A 1026 -58.88 5.56 2.52
C GLY A 1026 -59.95 5.23 1.47
N ASP A 1027 -59.54 4.84 0.25
CA ASP A 1027 -60.44 4.44 -0.84
C ASP A 1027 -61.29 3.23 -0.44
N ILE A 1028 -60.67 2.22 0.19
CA ILE A 1028 -61.38 1.01 0.65
C ILE A 1028 -62.40 1.37 1.73
N LEU A 1029 -62.02 2.17 2.71
CA LEU A 1029 -62.92 2.59 3.78
C LEU A 1029 -64.07 3.46 3.24
N TYR A 1030 -63.81 4.30 2.23
CA TYR A 1030 -64.84 5.05 1.52
C TYR A 1030 -65.86 4.10 0.84
N LYS A 1031 -65.38 3.07 0.12
CA LYS A 1031 -66.25 2.04 -0.49
C LYS A 1031 -67.07 1.27 0.54
N GLN A 1032 -66.51 1.02 1.73
CA GLN A 1032 -67.21 0.45 2.88
C GLN A 1032 -68.13 1.44 3.61
N LYS A 1033 -68.29 2.68 3.11
CA LYS A 1033 -69.07 3.77 3.72
C LYS A 1033 -68.59 4.21 5.11
N LYS A 1034 -67.35 3.89 5.48
CA LYS A 1034 -66.70 4.31 6.74
C LYS A 1034 -66.05 5.69 6.55
N TYR A 1035 -66.88 6.70 6.31
CA TYR A 1035 -66.43 8.02 5.86
C TYR A 1035 -65.50 8.75 6.83
N GLU A 1036 -65.73 8.69 8.15
CA GLU A 1036 -64.86 9.37 9.14
C GLU A 1036 -63.42 8.87 9.10
N LYS A 1037 -63.25 7.55 9.09
CA LYS A 1037 -61.93 6.91 9.06
C LYS A 1037 -61.24 7.13 7.72
N SER A 1038 -62.00 7.08 6.62
CA SER A 1038 -61.49 7.39 5.28
C SER A 1038 -60.95 8.84 5.21
N LEU A 1039 -61.71 9.81 5.73
CA LEU A 1039 -61.31 11.22 5.77
C LEU A 1039 -60.02 11.43 6.56
N GLN A 1040 -59.89 10.80 7.74
CA GLN A 1040 -58.68 10.86 8.56
C GLN A 1040 -57.44 10.36 7.80
N LEU A 1041 -57.54 9.25 7.08
CA LEU A 1041 -56.42 8.70 6.31
C LEU A 1041 -56.04 9.58 5.13
N TYR A 1042 -57.00 10.13 4.40
CA TYR A 1042 -56.69 11.07 3.31
C TYR A 1042 -56.04 12.35 3.82
N HIS A 1043 -56.45 12.88 4.98
CA HIS A 1043 -55.78 14.03 5.59
C HIS A 1043 -54.34 13.73 5.99
N ARG A 1044 -54.07 12.54 6.57
CA ARG A 1044 -52.70 12.10 6.86
C ARG A 1044 -51.88 11.99 5.56
N ALA A 1045 -52.45 11.41 4.50
CA ALA A 1045 -51.79 11.33 3.19
C ALA A 1045 -51.47 12.72 2.61
N LEU A 1046 -52.44 13.64 2.64
CA LEU A 1046 -52.29 15.02 2.17
C LEU A 1046 -51.19 15.77 2.94
N THR A 1047 -51.15 15.64 4.26
CA THR A 1047 -50.15 16.31 5.11
C THR A 1047 -48.72 15.86 4.75
N ILE A 1048 -48.52 14.57 4.50
CA ILE A 1048 -47.22 14.02 4.07
C ILE A 1048 -46.86 14.56 2.67
N GLN A 1049 -47.82 14.59 1.76
CA GLN A 1049 -47.60 15.07 0.39
C GLN A 1049 -47.27 16.57 0.33
N GLU A 1050 -47.98 17.41 1.09
CA GLU A 1050 -47.73 18.86 1.17
C GLU A 1050 -46.36 19.17 1.81
N LYS A 1051 -45.88 18.33 2.74
CA LYS A 1051 -44.53 18.45 3.31
C LYS A 1051 -43.45 18.02 2.32
N TYR A 1052 -43.71 17.00 1.50
CA TYR A 1052 -42.73 16.42 0.58
C TYR A 1052 -42.58 17.23 -0.71
N TYR A 1053 -43.68 17.71 -1.28
CA TYR A 1053 -43.66 18.53 -2.50
C TYR A 1053 -43.65 20.02 -2.12
N GLU A 1054 -42.50 20.69 -2.28
CA GLU A 1054 -42.36 22.15 -2.04
C GLU A 1054 -43.29 23.01 -2.92
N PHE A 1055 -43.82 22.46 -4.01
CA PHE A 1055 -44.77 23.11 -4.91
C PHE A 1055 -45.99 22.23 -5.16
N ALA A 1056 -47.08 22.84 -5.65
CA ALA A 1056 -48.29 22.15 -6.06
C ALA A 1056 -48.00 20.91 -6.95
N HIS A 1057 -48.39 19.72 -6.51
CA HIS A 1057 -48.14 18.44 -7.18
C HIS A 1057 -49.46 17.72 -7.50
N MET A 1058 -49.46 16.88 -8.53
CA MET A 1058 -50.67 16.20 -8.99
C MET A 1058 -51.26 15.23 -7.94
N ASP A 1059 -50.42 14.64 -7.09
CA ASP A 1059 -50.90 13.74 -6.04
C ASP A 1059 -51.62 14.48 -4.91
N ILE A 1060 -51.22 15.73 -4.60
CA ILE A 1060 -51.94 16.61 -3.67
C ILE A 1060 -53.37 16.82 -4.19
N ALA A 1061 -53.52 17.18 -5.47
CA ALA A 1061 -54.83 17.37 -6.08
C ALA A 1061 -55.70 16.09 -6.08
N LYS A 1062 -55.12 14.90 -6.29
CA LYS A 1062 -55.87 13.64 -6.16
C LYS A 1062 -56.36 13.41 -4.72
N SER A 1063 -55.53 13.67 -3.72
CA SER A 1063 -55.92 13.54 -2.31
C SER A 1063 -57.00 14.55 -1.93
N LEU A 1064 -56.89 15.80 -2.40
CA LEU A 1064 -57.93 16.83 -2.24
C LEU A 1064 -59.26 16.40 -2.90
N ASP A 1065 -59.21 15.82 -4.11
CA ASP A 1065 -60.40 15.27 -4.78
C ASP A 1065 -61.05 14.14 -3.97
N SER A 1066 -60.25 13.24 -3.40
CA SER A 1066 -60.74 12.14 -2.58
C SER A 1066 -61.39 12.65 -1.28
N ILE A 1067 -60.80 13.65 -0.62
CA ILE A 1067 -61.41 14.32 0.55
C ILE A 1067 -62.73 14.99 0.15
N GLY A 1068 -62.74 15.75 -0.95
CA GLY A 1068 -63.96 16.38 -1.48
C GLY A 1068 -65.07 15.36 -1.78
N LYS A 1069 -64.72 14.19 -2.32
CA LYS A 1069 -65.68 13.09 -2.56
C LYS A 1069 -66.28 12.55 -1.27
N VAL A 1070 -65.46 12.32 -0.24
CA VAL A 1070 -65.95 11.85 1.07
C VAL A 1070 -66.88 12.89 1.71
N LEU A 1071 -66.50 14.17 1.68
CA LEU A 1071 -67.31 15.26 2.24
C LEU A 1071 -68.64 15.43 1.50
N TYR A 1072 -68.63 15.36 0.17
CA TYR A 1072 -69.83 15.34 -0.66
C TYR A 1072 -70.76 14.19 -0.29
N SER A 1073 -70.23 12.97 -0.13
CA SER A 1073 -71.02 11.80 0.30
C SER A 1073 -71.58 11.90 1.72
N ARG A 1074 -71.02 12.77 2.55
CA ARG A 1074 -71.53 13.10 3.89
C ARG A 1074 -72.54 14.26 3.90
N GLY A 1075 -72.78 14.91 2.77
CA GLY A 1075 -73.65 16.09 2.67
C GLY A 1075 -72.99 17.41 3.08
N LYS A 1076 -71.68 17.43 3.32
CA LYS A 1076 -70.91 18.65 3.64
C LYS A 1076 -70.46 19.33 2.35
N TYR A 1077 -71.41 19.90 1.62
CA TYR A 1077 -71.18 20.39 0.26
C TYR A 1077 -70.26 21.62 0.20
N ASP A 1078 -70.34 22.55 1.17
CA ASP A 1078 -69.48 23.75 1.18
C ASP A 1078 -68.00 23.39 1.37
N GLU A 1079 -67.71 22.52 2.35
CA GLU A 1079 -66.35 22.01 2.58
C GLU A 1079 -65.85 21.23 1.36
N ALA A 1080 -66.71 20.39 0.74
CA ALA A 1080 -66.32 19.64 -0.45
C ALA A 1080 -65.93 20.55 -1.63
N ILE A 1081 -66.64 21.66 -1.83
CA ILE A 1081 -66.36 22.63 -2.90
C ILE A 1081 -64.99 23.29 -2.69
N ASP A 1082 -64.63 23.67 -1.45
CA ASP A 1082 -63.32 24.26 -1.14
C ASP A 1082 -62.16 23.32 -1.54
N PHE A 1083 -62.24 22.04 -1.14
CA PHE A 1083 -61.24 21.03 -1.52
C PHE A 1083 -61.17 20.80 -3.04
N TYR A 1084 -62.33 20.75 -3.73
CA TYR A 1084 -62.35 20.62 -5.19
C TYR A 1084 -61.79 21.86 -5.89
N GLN A 1085 -62.04 23.06 -5.39
CA GLN A 1085 -61.48 24.29 -5.96
C GLN A 1085 -59.96 24.33 -5.82
N ARG A 1086 -59.42 23.96 -4.64
CA ARG A 1086 -57.97 23.82 -4.45
C ARG A 1086 -57.36 22.80 -5.42
N SER A 1087 -58.02 21.66 -5.61
CA SER A 1087 -57.60 20.64 -6.60
C SER A 1087 -57.63 21.16 -8.03
N LEU A 1088 -58.68 21.90 -8.40
CA LEU A 1088 -58.84 22.50 -9.72
C LEU A 1088 -57.71 23.49 -10.04
N THR A 1089 -57.36 24.38 -9.09
CA THR A 1089 -56.26 25.34 -9.27
C THR A 1089 -54.93 24.65 -9.54
N ILE A 1090 -54.65 23.55 -8.83
CA ILE A 1090 -53.45 22.74 -9.08
C ILE A 1090 -53.53 22.11 -10.48
N ARG A 1091 -54.66 21.50 -10.84
CA ARG A 1091 -54.84 20.85 -12.16
C ARG A 1091 -54.69 21.82 -13.33
N GLU A 1092 -55.31 23.00 -13.26
CA GLU A 1092 -55.24 24.02 -14.32
C GLU A 1092 -53.81 24.57 -14.51
N LYS A 1093 -52.97 24.53 -13.47
CA LYS A 1093 -51.57 24.95 -13.55
C LYS A 1093 -50.67 23.95 -14.29
N TYR A 1094 -50.93 22.64 -14.16
CA TYR A 1094 -50.05 21.57 -14.67
C TYR A 1094 -50.65 20.75 -15.83
N GLN A 1095 -51.94 20.89 -16.11
CA GLN A 1095 -52.63 20.15 -17.16
C GLN A 1095 -53.29 21.12 -18.14
N PRO A 1096 -53.24 20.85 -19.46
CA PRO A 1096 -54.05 21.57 -20.43
C PRO A 1096 -55.54 21.46 -20.10
N PHE A 1097 -56.31 22.51 -20.36
CA PHE A 1097 -57.74 22.60 -20.01
C PHE A 1097 -58.59 21.41 -20.52
N GLY A 1098 -58.15 20.71 -21.56
CA GLY A 1098 -58.80 19.52 -22.11
C GLY A 1098 -58.50 18.21 -21.38
N TYR A 1099 -57.83 18.19 -20.23
CA TYR A 1099 -57.52 16.93 -19.54
C TYR A 1099 -58.72 16.41 -18.72
N ALA A 1100 -58.99 15.10 -18.76
CA ALA A 1100 -60.15 14.48 -18.10
C ALA A 1100 -60.27 14.78 -16.58
N GLY A 1101 -59.15 15.04 -15.92
CA GLY A 1101 -59.10 15.43 -14.51
C GLY A 1101 -59.79 16.76 -14.21
N ILE A 1102 -59.57 17.78 -15.05
CA ILE A 1102 -60.19 19.12 -14.91
C ILE A 1102 -61.71 19.01 -15.06
N ALA A 1103 -62.17 18.32 -16.12
CA ALA A 1103 -63.58 18.09 -16.35
C ALA A 1103 -64.26 17.34 -15.19
N THR A 1104 -63.56 16.36 -14.60
CA THR A 1104 -64.09 15.58 -13.48
C THR A 1104 -64.28 16.43 -12.23
N VAL A 1105 -63.30 17.29 -11.90
CA VAL A 1105 -63.39 18.18 -10.73
C VAL A 1105 -64.46 19.25 -10.93
N LEU A 1106 -64.51 19.89 -12.11
CA LEU A 1106 -65.56 20.85 -12.48
C LEU A 1106 -66.96 20.23 -12.37
N SER A 1107 -67.14 18.99 -12.86
CA SER A 1107 -68.41 18.27 -12.71
C SER A 1107 -68.75 17.94 -11.26
N ASN A 1108 -67.75 17.62 -10.42
CA ASN A 1108 -67.98 17.37 -9.00
C ASN A 1108 -68.39 18.64 -8.23
N ILE A 1109 -67.80 19.80 -8.58
CA ILE A 1109 -68.21 21.12 -8.06
C ILE A 1109 -69.65 21.42 -8.50
N GLY A 1110 -69.96 21.27 -9.79
CA GLY A 1110 -71.31 21.47 -10.32
C GLY A 1110 -72.36 20.58 -9.64
N LYS A 1111 -72.03 19.32 -9.36
CA LYS A 1111 -72.88 18.42 -8.56
C LYS A 1111 -73.08 18.92 -7.14
N ALA A 1112 -72.03 19.32 -6.44
CA ALA A 1112 -72.13 19.84 -5.08
C ALA A 1112 -73.02 21.10 -5.01
N LEU A 1113 -72.82 22.05 -5.93
CA LEU A 1113 -73.63 23.28 -6.05
C LEU A 1113 -75.11 22.99 -6.37
N HIS A 1114 -75.37 21.99 -7.21
CA HIS A 1114 -76.74 21.55 -7.50
C HIS A 1114 -77.46 21.05 -6.23
N TRP A 1115 -76.79 20.27 -5.37
CA TRP A 1115 -77.36 19.83 -4.09
C TRP A 1115 -77.57 20.97 -3.09
N GLN A 1116 -76.81 22.07 -3.22
CA GLN A 1116 -77.03 23.32 -2.49
C GLN A 1116 -78.14 24.21 -3.08
N ARG A 1117 -78.77 23.80 -4.19
CA ARG A 1117 -79.77 24.58 -4.95
C ARG A 1117 -79.21 25.87 -5.59
N LYS A 1118 -77.90 25.96 -5.78
CA LYS A 1118 -77.24 27.05 -6.53
C LYS A 1118 -77.16 26.67 -8.01
N TYR A 1119 -78.31 26.67 -8.67
CA TYR A 1119 -78.44 26.07 -10.01
C TYR A 1119 -77.68 26.84 -11.10
N ASP A 1120 -77.61 28.16 -11.03
CA ASP A 1120 -76.92 28.99 -12.04
C ASP A 1120 -75.40 28.77 -11.99
N GLU A 1121 -74.82 28.76 -10.79
CA GLU A 1121 -73.40 28.44 -10.59
C GLU A 1121 -73.10 26.98 -10.99
N ALA A 1122 -73.99 26.05 -10.63
CA ALA A 1122 -73.85 24.65 -11.04
C ALA A 1122 -73.85 24.48 -12.57
N LEU A 1123 -74.68 25.26 -13.29
CA LEU A 1123 -74.73 25.25 -14.74
C LEU A 1123 -73.39 25.72 -15.35
N ASP A 1124 -72.83 26.82 -14.86
CA ASP A 1124 -71.54 27.34 -15.34
C ASP A 1124 -70.40 26.31 -15.23
N PHE A 1125 -70.26 25.71 -14.05
CA PHE A 1125 -69.23 24.68 -13.81
C PHE A 1125 -69.44 23.42 -14.68
N ASN A 1126 -70.70 23.01 -14.89
CA ASN A 1126 -70.99 21.87 -15.77
C ASN A 1126 -70.77 22.20 -17.25
N GLN A 1127 -71.03 23.42 -17.69
CA GLN A 1127 -70.73 23.89 -19.05
C GLN A 1127 -69.22 23.85 -19.30
N ARG A 1128 -68.43 24.37 -18.35
CA ARG A 1128 -66.95 24.30 -18.40
C ARG A 1128 -66.44 22.87 -18.40
N ALA A 1129 -67.06 21.98 -17.62
CA ALA A 1129 -66.73 20.56 -17.61
C ALA A 1129 -67.01 19.90 -18.96
N LEU A 1130 -68.12 20.25 -19.62
CA LEU A 1130 -68.46 19.77 -20.95
C LEU A 1130 -67.44 20.23 -21.99
N THR A 1131 -67.11 21.53 -22.02
CA THR A 1131 -66.10 22.07 -22.93
C THR A 1131 -64.72 21.42 -22.74
N ALA A 1132 -64.35 21.14 -21.47
CA ALA A 1132 -63.11 20.42 -21.17
C ALA A 1132 -63.12 18.98 -21.71
N ARG A 1133 -64.27 18.27 -21.68
CA ARG A 1133 -64.40 16.93 -22.27
C ARG A 1133 -64.42 16.94 -23.79
N GLU A 1134 -65.16 17.86 -24.41
CA GLU A 1134 -65.20 17.99 -25.88
C GLU A 1134 -63.80 18.23 -26.44
N LYS A 1135 -62.98 19.02 -25.72
CA LYS A 1135 -61.59 19.26 -26.09
C LYS A 1135 -60.68 18.05 -25.85
N PHE A 1136 -61.01 17.17 -24.90
CA PHE A 1136 -60.31 15.90 -24.68
C PHE A 1136 -60.58 14.91 -25.81
N ASP A 1137 -61.84 14.75 -26.22
CA ASP A 1137 -62.23 13.78 -27.24
C ASP A 1137 -61.79 14.19 -28.65
N ALA A 1138 -61.46 15.47 -28.86
CA ALA A 1138 -60.95 16.03 -30.11
C ALA A 1138 -59.41 15.86 -30.28
N THR A 1139 -58.70 15.43 -29.24
CA THR A 1139 -57.24 15.21 -29.22
C THR A 1139 -56.91 13.74 -29.10
#